data_AF-A0A0G4LFQ9-F1
#
_entry.id   AF-A0A0G4LFQ9-F1
#
_cell.length_a   1.000
_cell.length_b   1.000
_cell.length_c   1.000
_cell.angle_alpha   90.00
_cell.angle_beta   90.00
_cell.angle_gamma   90.00
#
_symmetry.space_group_name_H-M   'P 1'
#
loop_
_entity.id
_entity.type
_entity.pdbx_description
1 polymer ?
#
loop_
_entity_poly.entity_id
_entity_poly.type
_entity_poly.pdbx_seq_one_letter_code
_entity_poly.pdbx_strand_id
1 'polypeptide(L)'
;MCFGSREKDNSGAARTRELDRVIRQDEKRMAKEVKLLLLGAGESGKSTVLKQMKLIYAQGFSKNEKLEWKPVVFNNVVQSFRLIFEAMKEIDVSFENPENEKHMELMLVDNEINASDPLPLEYLAPIKSLWVDKGVKQAIEKGNEFALHDNLAYFCDDVDRLWSEAYIPTDQDLLRSRLRTTGITETVFDLGQLTYRMFDVGGQRSERKKWIHCFENVNCLLFLVAISGYDQCLVEDRDGNQMNEALMLWESIANSHWFTKSALILFLNKMDLFKEKIARSPITAHGFTDYHGPADDWKSASKYFLDKFRALNRNMEKEIYGHLTNATDTNLLKITMGSIRVRSARAASSARTDASGLRPDGTLVGRAREFADMSEAQRSLRDYYKEDDVHVREQKPSLIERLRNRFPFLGTKRGIAVVVAVVLLIIGGGLAGLAALPRGNGGRGDSDPDGLIEDDAHFYGQSPAVYPSPEMEVSGSGSSDAFTRAKTLVGRMTLEEKVASLLSKSCFSLGHRVDSVKSSWNRNLTLHRARAMGGEFRKKGVNVLLGPSVGPVGRVVRGGRNWESFSVDPYLAGALTSETIRGVQGAGVITSTKHFIANEQETHRMQKMPREAVSSNVDDRTMHELYLWPFYDAVKAGTGNVMCSYQRINNSYGCQNSKSLNGLLKTELGFQGWVVSDWDAQHAGTAAALAGMDVAMPVPRDFWGDRLVEAVRNGSVSEARVTDMVVRVLASWYRMGQDEDFPAPGVGMPKDMREPHRIVDARNSSSRQVLLDGAVEGHVLVKNVNRTLPLREPRLLSVFGYSARAADEQTGQGGGFPDSLTFGAQPISWQEVEAGFTMNEDFDWSDIGFNGTLISGGGSGAPAASALISPMDALKAQADKDGTALQWGFTRGDPSVHPASDACLVFGNAWASESYDRPGLYDNYTDGLILHVAQRCASTIVVLHNAGPRLVDQWIDHANITAVLFAHLPGQASGTALTALLYGRANPSGKLPYTVARNESDYGAVASPDLPDTRHKNFPQSNFTEGVYIDYRHFDREERAPRFPFGFGLSYTTFAYGNLTVTPVRNASTRAFAAGQTREGGPPALWDVVARVSADVANTGSVDGAEVAQLYVGIPSGPVRQLRGFEKPVLAAGSAARVEFALTRRDLSIWDVEAQGWRLQDGTYGVWVGGNSRDLPLRGNLTVVN
;
A
#
# COMPACT_ATOMS: atom_id res chain seq x y z
N MET A 1 32.62 13.82 53.88
CA MET A 1 33.76 12.93 54.20
C MET A 1 33.36 11.51 53.84
N CYS A 2 34.14 10.87 52.97
CA CYS A 2 34.46 9.43 52.89
C CYS A 2 34.94 9.11 51.46
N PHE A 3 36.25 8.96 51.31
CA PHE A 3 36.93 8.50 50.10
C PHE A 3 36.83 6.97 50.00
N GLY A 4 36.60 6.45 48.79
CA GLY A 4 36.67 5.01 48.45
C GLY A 4 37.31 4.84 47.07
N SER A 5 38.19 3.85 46.95
CA SER A 5 39.31 3.70 46.01
C SER A 5 38.97 3.38 44.54
N ARG A 6 39.84 3.85 43.63
CA ARG A 6 39.93 3.45 42.22
C ARG A 6 40.46 2.02 42.08
N GLU A 7 39.70 1.13 41.43
CA GLU A 7 40.24 -0.03 40.72
C GLU A 7 40.26 0.24 39.20
N LYS A 8 41.39 -0.09 38.56
CA LYS A 8 41.61 0.03 37.12
C LYS A 8 40.96 -1.15 36.40
N ASP A 9 39.95 -0.86 35.61
CA ASP A 9 39.26 -1.82 34.76
C ASP A 9 40.15 -2.23 33.56
N ASN A 10 40.61 -3.49 33.56
CA ASN A 10 41.54 -4.07 32.58
C ASN A 10 40.80 -4.89 31.49
N SER A 11 39.46 -4.77 31.41
CA SER A 11 38.61 -5.61 30.55
C SER A 11 38.57 -5.17 29.08
N GLY A 12 38.73 -3.87 28.81
CA GLY A 12 38.69 -3.32 27.44
C GLY A 12 39.88 -3.74 26.56
N ALA A 13 41.09 -3.76 27.11
CA ALA A 13 42.31 -4.09 26.37
C ALA A 13 42.44 -5.59 26.01
N ALA A 14 41.73 -6.46 26.73
CA ALA A 14 41.65 -7.89 26.42
C ALA A 14 40.70 -8.15 25.24
N ARG A 15 39.53 -7.50 25.23
CA ARG A 15 38.57 -7.59 24.11
C ARG A 15 39.13 -7.06 22.80
N THR A 16 39.91 -5.97 22.82
CA THR A 16 40.57 -5.46 21.61
C THR A 16 41.61 -6.42 21.06
N ARG A 17 42.41 -7.08 21.92
CA ARG A 17 43.39 -8.10 21.48
C ARG A 17 42.74 -9.37 20.95
N GLU A 18 41.61 -9.78 21.52
CA GLU A 18 40.80 -10.89 21.02
C GLU A 18 40.28 -10.56 19.61
N LEU A 19 39.75 -9.35 19.41
CA LEU A 19 39.24 -8.87 18.11
C LEU A 19 40.36 -8.82 17.06
N ASP A 20 41.52 -8.25 17.39
CA ASP A 20 42.68 -8.18 16.48
C ASP A 20 43.20 -9.58 16.12
N ARG A 21 43.10 -10.54 17.05
CA ARG A 21 43.47 -11.94 16.80
C ARG A 21 42.47 -12.61 15.85
N VAL A 22 41.17 -12.36 16.02
CA VAL A 22 40.12 -12.86 15.13
C VAL A 22 40.27 -12.25 13.73
N ILE A 23 40.50 -10.93 13.63
CA ILE A 23 40.74 -10.25 12.34
C ILE A 23 41.96 -10.85 11.62
N ARG A 24 43.09 -11.06 12.31
CA ARG A 24 44.28 -11.69 11.71
C ARG A 24 44.05 -13.16 11.33
N GLN A 25 43.18 -13.87 12.05
CA GLN A 25 42.80 -15.24 11.71
C GLN A 25 41.88 -15.28 10.48
N ASP A 26 40.92 -14.36 10.40
CA ASP A 26 40.03 -14.20 9.25
C ASP A 26 40.81 -13.74 8.00
N GLU A 27 41.75 -12.81 8.11
CA GLU A 27 42.65 -12.43 7.01
C GLU A 27 43.47 -13.63 6.49
N LYS A 28 44.00 -14.47 7.40
CA LYS A 28 44.72 -15.70 7.04
C LYS A 28 43.80 -16.75 6.41
N ARG A 29 42.52 -16.81 6.80
CA ARG A 29 41.51 -17.70 6.21
C ARG A 29 41.11 -17.21 4.81
N MET A 30 40.78 -15.93 4.67
CA MET A 30 40.44 -15.28 3.40
C MET A 30 41.58 -15.36 2.38
N ALA A 31 42.85 -15.33 2.80
CA ALA A 31 44.01 -15.50 1.91
C ALA A 31 44.11 -16.89 1.26
N LYS A 32 43.36 -17.89 1.75
CA LYS A 32 43.29 -19.26 1.20
C LYS A 32 41.98 -19.57 0.49
N GLU A 33 41.01 -18.65 0.52
CA GLU A 33 39.70 -18.81 -0.11
C GLU A 33 39.68 -18.25 -1.55
N VAL A 34 38.98 -18.93 -2.46
CA VAL A 34 38.74 -18.49 -3.84
C VAL A 34 37.23 -18.47 -4.08
N LYS A 35 36.67 -17.28 -4.31
CA LYS A 35 35.24 -17.08 -4.62
C LYS A 35 34.98 -17.22 -6.12
N LEU A 36 34.15 -18.20 -6.48
CA LEU A 36 33.65 -18.45 -7.83
C LEU A 36 32.17 -18.09 -7.92
N LEU A 37 31.80 -17.27 -8.90
CA LEU A 37 30.40 -16.88 -9.13
C LEU A 37 29.88 -17.49 -10.43
N LEU A 38 28.78 -18.25 -10.36
CA LEU A 38 28.11 -18.84 -11.53
C LEU A 38 26.98 -17.94 -12.02
N LEU A 39 27.14 -17.31 -13.18
CA LEU A 39 26.10 -16.49 -13.81
C LEU A 39 25.66 -17.08 -15.15
N GLY A 40 24.53 -16.61 -15.67
CA GLY A 40 24.00 -17.04 -16.98
C GLY A 40 22.48 -17.01 -17.00
N ALA A 41 21.90 -16.92 -18.21
CA ALA A 41 20.46 -16.93 -18.43
C ALA A 41 19.76 -18.16 -17.80
N GLY A 42 18.44 -18.14 -17.72
CA GLY A 42 17.65 -19.32 -17.37
C GLY A 42 18.05 -20.52 -18.22
N GLU A 43 18.00 -21.73 -17.66
CA GLU A 43 18.27 -22.98 -18.39
C GLU A 43 19.69 -23.20 -18.96
N SER A 44 20.64 -22.31 -18.67
CA SER A 44 22.06 -22.42 -19.09
C SER A 44 22.85 -23.61 -18.51
N GLY A 45 22.33 -24.28 -17.48
CA GLY A 45 22.95 -25.46 -16.85
C GLY A 45 23.86 -25.19 -15.64
N LYS A 46 23.70 -24.04 -14.96
CA LYS A 46 24.48 -23.65 -13.76
C LYS A 46 24.42 -24.69 -12.65
N SER A 47 23.21 -25.06 -12.23
CA SER A 47 23.01 -26.03 -11.15
C SER A 47 23.47 -27.44 -11.56
N THR A 48 23.47 -27.79 -12.85
CA THR A 48 24.04 -29.06 -13.35
C THR A 48 25.56 -29.08 -13.18
N VAL A 49 26.25 -27.97 -13.47
CA VAL A 49 27.70 -27.85 -13.24
C VAL A 49 28.03 -27.98 -11.75
N LEU A 50 27.23 -27.40 -10.86
CA LEU A 50 27.38 -27.57 -9.41
C LEU A 50 27.19 -29.03 -8.95
N LYS A 51 26.14 -29.69 -9.43
CA LYS A 51 25.89 -31.12 -9.13
C LYS A 51 27.07 -31.99 -9.58
N GLN A 52 27.63 -31.74 -10.77
CA GLN A 52 28.85 -32.42 -11.21
C GLN A 52 30.07 -32.12 -10.35
N MET A 53 30.23 -30.87 -9.91
CA MET A 53 31.36 -30.51 -9.05
C MET A 53 31.33 -31.29 -7.73
N LYS A 54 30.14 -31.52 -7.17
CA LYS A 54 29.93 -32.41 -6.03
C LYS A 54 30.29 -33.88 -6.34
N LEU A 55 29.99 -34.37 -7.54
CA LEU A 55 30.37 -35.72 -7.97
C LEU A 55 31.89 -35.90 -8.16
N ILE A 56 32.56 -34.88 -8.71
CA ILE A 56 33.99 -34.98 -9.08
C ILE A 56 34.91 -34.73 -7.89
N TYR A 57 34.54 -33.81 -6.98
CA TYR A 57 35.44 -33.27 -5.96
C TYR A 57 34.92 -33.37 -4.51
N ALA A 58 33.70 -33.88 -4.30
CA ALA A 58 33.16 -34.21 -2.97
C ALA A 58 32.83 -35.71 -2.88
N GLN A 59 32.16 -36.15 -1.81
CA GLN A 59 31.79 -37.56 -1.59
C GLN A 59 30.64 -38.07 -2.50
N GLY A 60 30.29 -37.34 -3.55
CA GLY A 60 29.13 -37.64 -4.40
C GLY A 60 27.79 -37.44 -3.69
N PHE A 61 26.73 -38.07 -4.19
CA PHE A 61 25.41 -38.08 -3.55
C PHE A 61 25.19 -39.38 -2.78
N SER A 62 24.82 -39.26 -1.51
CA SER A 62 24.42 -40.38 -0.67
C SER A 62 23.11 -41.02 -1.17
N LYS A 63 22.84 -42.26 -0.73
CA LYS A 63 21.60 -42.96 -1.08
C LYS A 63 20.34 -42.18 -0.65
N ASN A 64 20.38 -41.55 0.53
CA ASN A 64 19.27 -40.74 1.05
C ASN A 64 19.07 -39.48 0.21
N GLU A 65 20.15 -38.76 -0.12
CA GLU A 65 20.06 -37.61 -1.03
C GLU A 65 19.48 -38.03 -2.38
N LYS A 66 19.87 -39.17 -2.95
CA LYS A 66 19.30 -39.66 -4.21
C LYS A 66 17.79 -39.91 -4.12
N LEU A 67 17.29 -40.45 -3.00
CA LEU A 67 15.86 -40.67 -2.79
C LEU A 67 15.05 -39.36 -2.72
N GLU A 68 15.61 -38.30 -2.15
CA GLU A 68 14.97 -36.97 -2.12
C GLU A 68 14.74 -36.36 -3.52
N TRP A 69 15.48 -36.82 -4.54
CA TRP A 69 15.27 -36.38 -5.92
C TRP A 69 14.20 -37.17 -6.67
N LYS A 70 13.66 -38.25 -6.08
CA LYS A 70 12.62 -39.07 -6.71
C LYS A 70 11.34 -38.26 -7.02
N PRO A 71 10.80 -37.42 -6.11
CA PRO A 71 9.67 -36.53 -6.42
C PRO A 71 9.97 -35.53 -7.53
N VAL A 72 11.21 -35.03 -7.61
CA VAL A 72 11.64 -34.08 -8.64
C VAL A 72 11.66 -34.73 -10.02
N VAL A 73 12.16 -35.97 -10.13
CA VAL A 73 12.15 -36.75 -11.38
C VAL A 73 10.70 -36.98 -11.86
N PHE A 74 9.81 -37.40 -10.96
CA PHE A 74 8.39 -37.59 -11.28
C PHE A 74 7.74 -36.29 -11.80
N ASN A 75 7.93 -35.20 -11.07
CA ASN A 75 7.36 -33.90 -11.45
C ASN A 75 7.90 -33.41 -12.79
N ASN A 76 9.20 -33.60 -13.08
CA ASN A 76 9.79 -33.26 -14.38
C ASN A 76 9.12 -33.97 -15.56
N VAL A 77 8.75 -35.25 -15.41
CA VAL A 77 8.06 -36.01 -16.45
C VAL A 77 6.63 -35.50 -16.62
N VAL A 78 5.87 -35.40 -15.53
CA VAL A 78 4.45 -34.98 -15.58
C VAL A 78 4.30 -33.55 -16.11
N GLN A 79 5.10 -32.59 -15.62
CA GLN A 79 5.04 -31.20 -16.08
C GLN A 79 5.42 -31.07 -17.56
N SER A 80 6.34 -31.90 -18.05
CA SER A 80 6.68 -31.89 -19.49
C SER A 80 5.50 -32.32 -20.36
N PHE A 81 4.70 -33.30 -19.93
CA PHE A 81 3.47 -33.68 -20.65
C PHE A 81 2.38 -32.59 -20.57
N ARG A 82 2.30 -31.84 -19.45
CA ARG A 82 1.40 -30.67 -19.36
C ARG A 82 1.78 -29.58 -20.37
N LEU A 83 3.07 -29.24 -20.44
CA LEU A 83 3.59 -28.28 -21.41
C LEU A 83 3.35 -28.75 -22.86
N ILE A 84 3.53 -30.04 -23.13
CA ILE A 84 3.23 -30.59 -24.46
C ILE A 84 1.73 -30.48 -24.77
N PHE A 85 0.85 -30.75 -23.82
CA PHE A 85 -0.59 -30.64 -24.04
C PHE A 85 -1.05 -29.20 -24.30
N GLU A 86 -0.45 -28.22 -23.60
CA GLU A 86 -0.65 -26.81 -23.91
C GLU A 86 -0.17 -26.46 -25.32
N ALA A 87 1.02 -26.92 -25.69
CA ALA A 87 1.56 -26.72 -27.04
C ALA A 87 0.65 -27.34 -28.11
N MET A 88 0.16 -28.57 -27.89
CA MET A 88 -0.79 -29.26 -28.78
C MET A 88 -2.07 -28.45 -29.01
N LYS A 89 -2.64 -27.85 -27.95
CA LYS A 89 -3.82 -26.98 -28.06
C LYS A 89 -3.55 -25.72 -28.90
N GLU A 90 -2.35 -25.16 -28.77
CA GLU A 90 -1.99 -23.91 -29.45
C GLU A 90 -1.68 -24.12 -30.94
N ILE A 91 -1.08 -25.27 -31.29
CA ILE A 91 -0.80 -25.64 -32.69
C ILE A 91 -1.94 -26.42 -33.36
N ASP A 92 -3.09 -26.55 -32.68
CA ASP A 92 -4.30 -27.25 -33.14
C ASP A 92 -4.04 -28.71 -33.58
N VAL A 93 -3.32 -29.46 -32.74
CA VAL A 93 -3.01 -30.88 -32.96
C VAL A 93 -3.70 -31.74 -31.89
N SER A 94 -4.57 -32.64 -32.35
CA SER A 94 -5.23 -33.63 -31.48
C SER A 94 -4.38 -34.88 -31.25
N PHE A 95 -4.67 -35.63 -30.19
CA PHE A 95 -4.10 -36.96 -29.98
C PHE A 95 -4.48 -37.92 -31.12
N GLU A 96 -3.53 -38.77 -31.54
CA GLU A 96 -3.83 -39.82 -32.52
C GLU A 96 -4.66 -40.95 -31.88
N ASN A 97 -4.36 -41.30 -30.62
CA ASN A 97 -5.16 -42.22 -29.84
C ASN A 97 -6.16 -41.46 -28.96
N PRO A 98 -7.48 -41.59 -29.18
CA PRO A 98 -8.49 -40.89 -28.37
C PRO A 98 -8.44 -41.22 -26.86
N GLU A 99 -7.93 -42.39 -26.48
CA GLU A 99 -7.76 -42.74 -25.05
C GLU A 99 -6.67 -41.89 -24.36
N ASN A 100 -5.76 -41.28 -25.13
CA ASN A 100 -4.74 -40.39 -24.58
C ASN A 100 -5.32 -39.09 -24.00
N GLU A 101 -6.53 -38.70 -24.38
CA GLU A 101 -7.21 -37.55 -23.78
C GLU A 101 -7.51 -37.81 -22.29
N LYS A 102 -7.99 -39.01 -21.95
CA LYS A 102 -8.19 -39.44 -20.56
C LYS A 102 -6.87 -39.63 -19.82
N HIS A 103 -5.83 -40.14 -20.50
CA HIS A 103 -4.50 -40.25 -19.91
C HIS A 103 -3.89 -38.88 -19.58
N MET A 104 -4.19 -37.85 -20.38
CA MET A 104 -3.74 -36.50 -20.12
C MET A 104 -4.46 -35.86 -18.92
N GLU A 105 -5.73 -36.19 -18.67
CA GLU A 105 -6.45 -35.75 -17.46
C GLU A 105 -5.71 -36.15 -16.18
N LEU A 106 -5.16 -37.37 -16.12
CA LEU A 106 -4.36 -37.84 -14.99
C LEU A 106 -3.07 -37.01 -14.80
N MET A 107 -2.47 -36.53 -15.89
CA MET A 107 -1.29 -35.67 -15.82
C MET A 107 -1.62 -34.26 -15.34
N LEU A 108 -2.85 -33.77 -15.53
CA LEU A 108 -3.28 -32.43 -15.11
C LEU A 108 -3.59 -32.32 -13.61
N VAL A 109 -3.79 -33.45 -12.92
CA VAL A 109 -3.99 -33.47 -11.46
C VAL A 109 -2.65 -33.28 -10.75
N ASP A 110 -2.62 -32.36 -9.77
CA ASP A 110 -1.46 -32.15 -8.91
C ASP A 110 -1.37 -33.27 -7.87
N ASN A 111 -0.39 -34.15 -8.04
CA ASN A 111 -0.09 -35.25 -7.12
C ASN A 111 1.30 -35.07 -6.51
N GLU A 112 1.36 -34.99 -5.19
CA GLU A 112 2.61 -34.97 -4.43
C GLU A 112 3.02 -36.40 -4.06
N ILE A 113 4.31 -36.71 -4.20
CA ILE A 113 4.88 -38.01 -3.82
C ILE A 113 6.02 -37.81 -2.82
N ASN A 114 6.13 -38.69 -1.83
CA ASN A 114 7.23 -38.64 -0.86
C ASN A 114 8.48 -39.35 -1.40
N ALA A 115 9.66 -38.97 -0.89
CA ALA A 115 10.93 -39.58 -1.27
C ALA A 115 11.01 -41.10 -1.00
N SER A 116 10.32 -41.56 0.06
CA SER A 116 10.27 -42.96 0.48
C SER A 116 9.38 -43.84 -0.40
N ASP A 117 8.41 -43.26 -1.09
CA ASP A 117 7.33 -44.02 -1.73
C ASP A 117 7.73 -44.45 -3.15
N PRO A 118 7.20 -45.58 -3.67
CA PRO A 118 7.36 -45.93 -5.09
C PRO A 118 6.60 -44.94 -5.97
N LEU A 119 7.03 -44.77 -7.23
CA LEU A 119 6.29 -43.92 -8.18
C LEU A 119 4.89 -44.54 -8.45
N PRO A 120 3.81 -43.74 -8.54
CA PRO A 120 2.47 -44.29 -8.68
C PRO A 120 2.32 -45.06 -10.01
N LEU A 121 2.06 -46.38 -9.92
CA LEU A 121 2.03 -47.29 -11.08
C LEU A 121 0.97 -46.91 -12.13
N GLU A 122 -0.09 -46.23 -11.71
CA GLU A 122 -1.15 -45.71 -12.59
C GLU A 122 -0.65 -44.72 -13.66
N TYR A 123 0.52 -44.10 -13.47
CA TYR A 123 1.11 -43.18 -14.46
C TYR A 123 1.92 -43.90 -15.55
N LEU A 124 2.36 -45.14 -15.34
CA LEU A 124 3.29 -45.83 -16.24
C LEU A 124 2.69 -46.08 -17.64
N ALA A 125 1.51 -46.69 -17.69
CA ALA A 125 0.83 -46.97 -18.97
C ALA A 125 0.40 -45.68 -19.71
N PRO A 126 -0.19 -44.67 -19.03
CA PRO A 126 -0.45 -43.35 -19.61
C PRO A 126 0.79 -42.68 -20.22
N ILE A 127 1.92 -42.62 -19.50
CA ILE A 127 3.15 -41.99 -20.00
C ILE A 127 3.66 -42.72 -21.24
N LYS A 128 3.64 -44.06 -21.26
CA LYS A 128 4.03 -44.83 -22.44
C LYS A 128 3.14 -44.56 -23.65
N SER A 129 1.83 -44.51 -23.43
CA SER A 129 0.85 -44.26 -24.49
C SER A 129 0.95 -42.84 -25.05
N LEU A 130 1.14 -41.84 -24.17
CA LEU A 130 1.38 -40.45 -24.57
C LEU A 130 2.71 -40.30 -25.32
N TRP A 131 3.80 -40.95 -24.84
CA TRP A 131 5.13 -40.80 -25.43
C TRP A 131 5.22 -41.25 -26.89
N VAL A 132 4.44 -42.25 -27.31
CA VAL A 132 4.46 -42.78 -28.68
C VAL A 132 3.38 -42.17 -29.59
N ASP A 133 2.51 -41.31 -29.08
CA ASP A 133 1.42 -40.69 -29.83
C ASP A 133 1.94 -39.68 -30.87
N LYS A 134 1.46 -39.75 -32.11
CA LYS A 134 1.93 -38.85 -33.16
C LYS A 134 1.59 -37.38 -32.89
N GLY A 135 0.46 -37.07 -32.27
CA GLY A 135 0.11 -35.69 -31.91
C GLY A 135 1.08 -35.11 -30.88
N VAL A 136 1.44 -35.92 -29.87
CA VAL A 136 2.46 -35.58 -28.88
C VAL A 136 3.83 -35.39 -29.54
N LYS A 137 4.23 -36.29 -30.47
CA LYS A 137 5.49 -36.16 -31.22
C LYS A 137 5.55 -34.88 -32.07
N GLN A 138 4.46 -34.50 -32.72
CA GLN A 138 4.38 -33.25 -33.50
C GLN A 138 4.55 -32.00 -32.63
N ALA A 139 3.98 -31.98 -31.43
CA ALA A 139 4.17 -30.88 -30.49
C ALA A 139 5.61 -30.82 -29.94
N ILE A 140 6.26 -31.98 -29.72
CA ILE A 140 7.67 -32.03 -29.32
C ILE A 140 8.59 -31.46 -30.41
N GLU A 141 8.29 -31.69 -31.69
CA GLU A 141 9.07 -31.13 -32.81
C GLU A 141 9.07 -29.59 -32.82
N LYS A 142 7.99 -28.97 -32.32
CA LYS A 142 7.88 -27.52 -32.09
C LYS A 142 8.25 -27.09 -30.67
N GLY A 143 8.81 -27.97 -29.85
CA GLY A 143 9.06 -27.71 -28.43
C GLY A 143 9.99 -26.52 -28.17
N ASN A 144 10.76 -26.09 -29.18
CA ASN A 144 11.60 -24.90 -29.11
C ASN A 144 10.77 -23.59 -29.03
N GLU A 145 9.55 -23.56 -29.57
CA GLU A 145 8.59 -22.44 -29.50
C GLU A 145 7.87 -22.36 -28.13
N PHE A 146 7.89 -23.45 -27.35
CA PHE A 146 7.16 -23.59 -26.08
C PHE A 146 8.07 -23.77 -24.85
N ALA A 147 9.37 -23.52 -24.99
CA ALA A 147 10.38 -23.72 -23.95
C ALA A 147 10.38 -25.13 -23.34
N LEU A 148 10.07 -26.16 -24.15
CA LEU A 148 10.03 -27.55 -23.70
C LEU A 148 11.40 -28.00 -23.16
N HIS A 149 11.37 -28.77 -22.07
CA HIS A 149 12.59 -29.24 -21.43
C HIS A 149 13.29 -30.34 -22.24
N ASP A 150 14.61 -30.17 -22.43
CA ASP A 150 15.49 -31.07 -23.20
C ASP A 150 15.80 -32.42 -22.52
N ASN A 151 15.38 -32.61 -21.28
CA ASN A 151 15.59 -33.84 -20.51
C ASN A 151 14.48 -34.88 -20.70
N LEU A 152 13.40 -34.53 -21.40
CA LEU A 152 12.22 -35.38 -21.51
C LEU A 152 12.52 -36.74 -22.16
N ALA A 153 13.23 -36.75 -23.29
CA ALA A 153 13.57 -37.99 -24.00
C ALA A 153 14.38 -38.96 -23.11
N TYR A 154 15.30 -38.44 -22.30
CA TYR A 154 16.08 -39.25 -21.37
C TYR A 154 15.23 -40.00 -20.35
N PHE A 155 14.17 -39.37 -19.84
CA PHE A 155 13.30 -40.00 -18.86
C PHE A 155 12.25 -40.91 -19.51
N CYS A 156 11.66 -40.49 -20.64
CA CYS A 156 10.58 -41.24 -21.29
C CYS A 156 11.07 -42.47 -22.07
N ASP A 157 12.27 -42.45 -22.64
CA ASP A 157 12.83 -43.59 -23.39
C ASP A 157 13.18 -44.79 -22.48
N ASP A 158 13.30 -44.56 -21.17
CA ASP A 158 13.59 -45.57 -20.15
C ASP A 158 12.64 -45.46 -18.93
N VAL A 159 11.35 -45.20 -19.21
CA VAL A 159 10.33 -44.98 -18.18
C VAL A 159 10.12 -46.20 -17.27
N ASP A 160 10.35 -47.41 -17.78
CA ASP A 160 10.24 -48.66 -17.02
C ASP A 160 11.25 -48.74 -15.88
N ARG A 161 12.47 -48.22 -16.08
CA ARG A 161 13.48 -48.11 -15.02
C ARG A 161 13.02 -47.16 -13.92
N LEU A 162 12.42 -46.03 -14.31
CA LEU A 162 11.96 -44.99 -13.37
C LEU A 162 10.79 -45.48 -12.51
N TRP A 163 9.87 -46.26 -13.10
CA TRP A 163 8.68 -46.80 -12.41
C TRP A 163 8.89 -48.18 -11.77
N SER A 164 10.14 -48.66 -11.71
CA SER A 164 10.47 -49.88 -10.94
C SER A 164 10.24 -49.64 -9.45
N GLU A 165 9.66 -50.63 -8.74
CA GLU A 165 9.45 -50.57 -7.28
C GLU A 165 10.77 -50.37 -6.50
N ALA A 166 11.89 -50.81 -7.07
CA ALA A 166 13.23 -50.64 -6.51
C ALA A 166 13.96 -49.37 -7.02
N TYR A 167 13.26 -48.45 -7.69
CA TYR A 167 13.88 -47.27 -8.30
C TYR A 167 14.53 -46.36 -7.25
N ILE A 168 15.84 -46.16 -7.43
CA ILE A 168 16.64 -45.15 -6.75
C ILE A 168 17.25 -44.27 -7.83
N PRO A 169 17.03 -42.94 -7.80
CA PRO A 169 17.61 -42.04 -8.79
C PRO A 169 19.12 -42.21 -8.92
N THR A 170 19.57 -42.36 -10.15
CA THR A 170 21.00 -42.46 -10.51
C THR A 170 21.63 -41.07 -10.52
N ASP A 171 22.97 -41.00 -10.52
CA ASP A 171 23.65 -39.70 -10.66
C ASP A 171 23.27 -38.98 -11.96
N GLN A 172 22.96 -39.74 -13.03
CA GLN A 172 22.49 -39.19 -14.30
C GLN A 172 21.05 -38.65 -14.22
N ASP A 173 20.17 -39.29 -13.44
CA ASP A 173 18.83 -38.76 -13.18
C ASP A 173 18.94 -37.40 -12.47
N LEU A 174 19.77 -37.30 -11.42
CA LEU A 174 19.99 -36.06 -10.68
C LEU A 174 20.56 -34.93 -11.56
N LEU A 175 21.51 -35.25 -12.44
CA LEU A 175 22.13 -34.27 -13.35
C LEU A 175 21.15 -33.73 -14.40
N ARG A 176 20.20 -34.57 -14.85
CA ARG A 176 19.21 -34.25 -15.88
C ARG A 176 17.89 -33.72 -15.31
N SER A 177 17.63 -33.91 -14.01
CA SER A 177 16.48 -33.30 -13.34
C SER A 177 16.64 -31.80 -13.17
N ARG A 178 15.60 -31.09 -13.58
CA ARG A 178 15.41 -29.65 -13.46
C ARG A 178 14.67 -29.35 -12.16
N LEU A 179 15.31 -28.55 -11.32
CA LEU A 179 14.69 -27.90 -10.18
C LEU A 179 14.97 -26.41 -10.34
N ARG A 180 13.94 -25.57 -10.19
CA ARG A 180 14.08 -24.13 -10.33
C ARG A 180 14.91 -23.59 -9.18
N THR A 181 16.10 -23.06 -9.49
CA THR A 181 16.96 -22.41 -8.49
C THR A 181 16.39 -21.05 -8.13
N THR A 182 15.91 -20.92 -6.89
CA THR A 182 15.47 -19.65 -6.30
C THR A 182 16.50 -19.19 -5.27
N GLY A 183 16.85 -17.91 -5.30
CA GLY A 183 17.84 -17.34 -4.38
C GLY A 183 19.30 -17.61 -4.76
N ILE A 184 20.16 -17.59 -3.74
CA ILE A 184 21.61 -17.74 -3.83
C ILE A 184 21.99 -18.97 -2.99
N THR A 185 22.66 -19.93 -3.60
CA THR A 185 23.16 -21.13 -2.92
C THR A 185 24.67 -21.14 -2.93
N GLU A 186 25.28 -21.33 -1.76
CA GLU A 186 26.74 -21.43 -1.64
C GLU A 186 27.15 -22.90 -1.50
N THR A 187 28.19 -23.32 -2.23
CA THR A 187 28.82 -24.64 -2.06
C THR A 187 30.32 -24.50 -1.94
N VAL A 188 30.89 -25.14 -0.91
CA VAL A 188 32.31 -25.06 -0.57
C VAL A 188 33.00 -26.39 -0.89
N PHE A 189 34.17 -26.33 -1.54
CA PHE A 189 34.99 -27.49 -1.88
C PHE A 189 36.47 -27.23 -1.56
N ASP A 190 37.13 -28.20 -0.94
CA ASP A 190 38.58 -28.13 -0.69
C ASP A 190 39.37 -28.77 -1.82
N LEU A 191 40.23 -27.99 -2.50
CA LEU A 191 40.99 -28.44 -3.68
C LEU A 191 42.49 -28.22 -3.47
N GLY A 192 43.10 -29.07 -2.64
CA GLY A 192 44.52 -28.98 -2.29
C GLY A 192 44.77 -27.98 -1.17
N GLN A 193 45.50 -26.89 -1.43
CA GLN A 193 45.81 -25.85 -0.43
C GLN A 193 44.85 -24.64 -0.45
N LEU A 194 43.87 -24.63 -1.34
CA LEU A 194 42.88 -23.56 -1.51
C LEU A 194 41.46 -24.11 -1.30
N THR A 195 40.63 -23.30 -0.65
CA THR A 195 39.20 -23.57 -0.44
C THR A 195 38.39 -22.77 -1.44
N TYR A 196 37.58 -23.45 -2.26
CA TYR A 196 36.74 -22.82 -3.28
C TYR A 196 35.32 -22.64 -2.77
N ARG A 197 34.81 -21.40 -2.85
CA ARG A 197 33.43 -21.06 -2.49
C ARG A 197 32.69 -20.68 -3.76
N MET A 198 31.77 -21.54 -4.19
CA MET A 198 31.03 -21.38 -5.43
C MET A 198 29.59 -20.97 -5.15
N PHE A 199 29.13 -19.90 -5.80
CA PHE A 199 27.80 -19.33 -5.62
C PHE A 199 26.93 -19.61 -6.84
N ASP A 200 25.86 -20.39 -6.66
CA ASP A 200 24.76 -20.55 -7.64
C ASP A 200 23.74 -19.46 -7.44
N VAL A 201 23.27 -18.86 -8.53
CA VAL A 201 22.17 -17.88 -8.49
C VAL A 201 21.14 -18.20 -9.54
N GLY A 202 19.87 -17.93 -9.24
CA GLY A 202 18.76 -18.10 -10.18
C GLY A 202 18.99 -17.30 -11.48
N GLY A 203 18.85 -17.95 -12.64
CA GLY A 203 19.10 -17.33 -13.95
C GLY A 203 17.89 -16.66 -14.62
N GLN A 204 16.70 -16.92 -14.09
CA GLN A 204 15.44 -16.34 -14.56
C GLN A 204 15.39 -14.82 -14.33
N ARG A 205 14.72 -14.06 -15.21
CA ARG A 205 14.58 -12.60 -15.13
C ARG A 205 14.11 -12.16 -13.74
N SER A 206 13.14 -12.88 -13.18
CA SER A 206 12.63 -12.70 -11.81
C SER A 206 13.69 -12.83 -10.70
N GLU A 207 14.73 -13.64 -10.89
CA GLU A 207 15.75 -13.95 -9.88
C GLU A 207 17.01 -13.07 -9.98
N ARG A 208 17.23 -12.39 -11.13
CA ARG A 208 18.48 -11.65 -11.41
C ARG A 208 18.72 -10.46 -10.49
N LYS A 209 17.67 -9.88 -9.88
CA LYS A 209 17.81 -8.81 -8.88
C LYS A 209 18.66 -9.23 -7.68
N LYS A 210 18.79 -10.54 -7.43
CA LYS A 210 19.59 -11.10 -6.33
C LYS A 210 21.09 -11.22 -6.67
N TRP A 211 21.49 -11.14 -7.94
CA TRP A 211 22.88 -11.36 -8.38
C TRP A 211 23.86 -10.41 -7.70
N ILE A 212 23.47 -9.15 -7.52
CA ILE A 212 24.33 -8.09 -6.97
C ILE A 212 24.85 -8.41 -5.56
N HIS A 213 24.09 -9.16 -4.77
CA HIS A 213 24.49 -9.57 -3.41
C HIS A 213 25.71 -10.51 -3.41
N CYS A 214 26.10 -11.06 -4.56
CA CYS A 214 27.24 -11.95 -4.69
C CYS A 214 28.46 -11.32 -5.37
N PHE A 215 28.37 -10.06 -5.83
CA PHE A 215 29.39 -9.46 -6.72
C PHE A 215 30.65 -8.99 -6.00
N GLU A 216 30.61 -8.83 -4.68
CA GLU A 216 31.78 -8.41 -3.90
C GLU A 216 32.87 -9.49 -3.87
N ASN A 217 34.13 -9.07 -4.07
CA ASN A 217 35.33 -9.91 -3.92
C ASN A 217 35.31 -11.21 -4.73
N VAL A 218 34.69 -11.20 -5.92
CA VAL A 218 34.67 -12.38 -6.82
C VAL A 218 36.03 -12.54 -7.48
N ASN A 219 36.71 -13.66 -7.23
CA ASN A 219 38.01 -13.94 -7.85
C ASN A 219 37.86 -14.37 -9.32
N CYS A 220 36.83 -15.16 -9.62
CA CYS A 220 36.55 -15.63 -10.97
C CYS A 220 35.04 -15.78 -11.20
N LEU A 221 34.59 -15.30 -12.35
CA LEU A 221 33.22 -15.38 -12.81
C LEU A 221 33.12 -16.42 -13.92
N LEU A 222 32.22 -17.39 -13.73
CA LEU A 222 31.91 -18.44 -14.67
C LEU A 222 30.52 -18.18 -15.26
N PHE A 223 30.46 -17.76 -16.51
CA PHE A 223 29.20 -17.47 -17.20
C PHE A 223 28.81 -18.63 -18.11
N LEU A 224 27.63 -19.20 -17.89
CA LEU A 224 27.13 -20.33 -18.66
C LEU A 224 26.08 -19.88 -19.67
N VAL A 225 26.19 -20.42 -20.88
CA VAL A 225 25.28 -20.19 -21.99
C VAL A 225 24.84 -21.55 -22.53
N ALA A 226 23.53 -21.76 -22.71
CA ALA A 226 23.03 -22.91 -23.44
C ALA A 226 23.19 -22.63 -24.94
N ILE A 227 24.23 -23.19 -25.57
CA ILE A 227 24.45 -22.96 -27.01
C ILE A 227 23.33 -23.56 -27.87
N SER A 228 22.68 -24.60 -27.37
CA SER A 228 21.48 -25.21 -27.96
C SER A 228 20.21 -24.34 -27.86
N GLY A 229 20.27 -23.20 -27.17
CA GLY A 229 19.14 -22.28 -27.00
C GLY A 229 19.02 -21.24 -28.13
N TYR A 230 19.82 -21.35 -29.20
CA TYR A 230 19.77 -20.43 -30.34
C TYR A 230 18.44 -20.46 -31.10
N ASP A 231 17.68 -21.54 -31.01
CA ASP A 231 16.36 -21.71 -31.64
C ASP A 231 15.22 -21.79 -30.64
N GLN A 232 15.48 -21.53 -29.35
CA GLN A 232 14.55 -21.76 -28.25
C GLN A 232 14.07 -20.46 -27.62
N CYS A 233 12.79 -20.40 -27.27
CA CYS A 233 12.22 -19.28 -26.53
C CYS A 233 12.51 -19.32 -25.01
N LEU A 234 12.31 -18.20 -24.32
CA LEU A 234 12.44 -18.13 -22.87
C LEU A 234 11.19 -18.69 -22.17
N VAL A 235 11.36 -19.33 -21.02
CA VAL A 235 10.23 -19.79 -20.18
C VAL A 235 9.34 -18.64 -19.72
N GLU A 236 9.95 -17.48 -19.42
CA GLU A 236 9.25 -16.28 -18.93
C GLU A 236 8.75 -15.37 -20.07
N ASP A 237 9.14 -15.64 -21.32
CA ASP A 237 8.89 -14.79 -22.50
C ASP A 237 9.02 -15.62 -23.79
N ARG A 238 7.88 -16.03 -24.36
CA ARG A 238 7.86 -16.92 -25.54
C ARG A 238 8.31 -16.24 -26.83
N ASP A 239 8.30 -14.91 -26.89
CA ASP A 239 8.76 -14.15 -28.06
C ASP A 239 10.28 -13.90 -28.01
N GLY A 240 10.90 -14.01 -26.83
CA GLY A 240 12.32 -13.82 -26.63
C GLY A 240 13.18 -15.07 -26.88
N ASN A 241 14.33 -14.91 -27.54
CA ASN A 241 15.28 -15.99 -27.83
C ASN A 241 16.33 -16.19 -26.71
N GLN A 242 16.57 -17.44 -26.27
CA GLN A 242 17.48 -17.72 -25.16
C GLN A 242 18.94 -17.32 -25.43
N MET A 243 19.43 -17.43 -26.67
CA MET A 243 20.80 -17.05 -27.01
C MET A 243 20.98 -15.54 -27.05
N ASN A 244 20.01 -14.80 -27.60
CA ASN A 244 20.04 -13.33 -27.58
C ASN A 244 20.03 -12.79 -26.15
N GLU A 245 19.18 -13.34 -25.29
CA GLU A 245 19.16 -13.03 -23.86
C GLU A 245 20.53 -13.27 -23.20
N ALA A 246 21.21 -14.35 -23.54
CA ALA A 246 22.53 -14.66 -23.01
C ALA A 246 23.61 -13.68 -23.49
N LEU A 247 23.57 -13.25 -24.77
CA LEU A 247 24.46 -12.24 -25.34
C LEU A 247 24.28 -10.88 -24.65
N MET A 248 23.02 -10.45 -24.47
CA MET A 248 22.65 -9.22 -23.77
C MET A 248 23.17 -9.21 -22.33
N LEU A 249 22.93 -10.29 -21.59
CA LEU A 249 23.41 -10.44 -20.22
C LEU A 249 24.94 -10.43 -20.14
N TRP A 250 25.61 -11.11 -21.08
CA TRP A 250 27.07 -11.15 -21.10
C TRP A 250 27.67 -9.78 -21.38
N GLU A 251 27.11 -8.99 -22.30
CA GLU A 251 27.60 -7.63 -22.56
C GLU A 251 27.58 -6.79 -21.28
N SER A 252 26.51 -6.87 -20.51
CA SER A 252 26.41 -6.15 -19.23
C SER A 252 27.41 -6.67 -18.19
N ILE A 253 27.52 -7.99 -18.04
CA ILE A 253 28.35 -8.62 -17.00
C ILE A 253 29.85 -8.48 -17.30
N ALA A 254 30.29 -8.75 -18.53
CA ALA A 254 31.70 -8.72 -18.92
C ALA A 254 32.30 -7.32 -18.77
N ASN A 255 31.48 -6.28 -18.98
CA ASN A 255 31.87 -4.87 -18.91
C ASN A 255 31.59 -4.21 -17.56
N SER A 256 31.10 -4.96 -16.56
CA SER A 256 30.76 -4.43 -15.24
C SER A 256 32.00 -4.08 -14.40
N HIS A 257 31.91 -2.96 -13.65
CA HIS A 257 32.98 -2.49 -12.77
C HIS A 257 33.31 -3.51 -11.66
N TRP A 258 32.31 -4.27 -11.19
CA TRP A 258 32.45 -5.31 -10.16
C TRP A 258 33.46 -6.40 -10.52
N PHE A 259 33.62 -6.69 -11.82
CA PHE A 259 34.46 -7.78 -12.30
C PHE A 259 35.75 -7.29 -12.93
N THR A 260 36.11 -6.01 -12.79
CA THR A 260 37.35 -5.39 -13.33
C THR A 260 38.61 -6.21 -13.00
N LYS A 261 38.69 -6.78 -11.80
CA LYS A 261 39.83 -7.61 -11.35
C LYS A 261 39.56 -9.12 -11.37
N SER A 262 38.38 -9.55 -11.80
CA SER A 262 37.96 -10.97 -11.82
C SER A 262 38.33 -11.64 -13.15
N ALA A 263 38.74 -12.91 -13.10
CA ALA A 263 38.90 -13.71 -14.32
C ALA A 263 37.53 -14.08 -14.91
N LEU A 264 37.30 -13.77 -16.20
CA LEU A 264 36.05 -14.07 -16.90
C LEU A 264 36.17 -15.36 -17.72
N ILE A 265 35.31 -16.33 -17.44
CA ILE A 265 35.28 -17.63 -18.11
C ILE A 265 33.89 -17.85 -18.69
N LEU A 266 33.84 -18.16 -19.99
CA LEU A 266 32.60 -18.37 -20.74
C LEU A 266 32.44 -19.84 -21.09
N PHE A 267 31.32 -20.44 -20.70
CA PHE A 267 30.95 -21.81 -21.02
C PHE A 267 29.80 -21.83 -22.03
N LEU A 268 30.07 -22.34 -23.23
CA LEU A 268 29.06 -22.70 -24.21
C LEU A 268 28.68 -24.16 -23.95
N ASN A 269 27.61 -24.34 -23.16
CA ASN A 269 27.12 -25.61 -22.63
C ASN A 269 26.03 -26.22 -23.54
N LYS A 270 25.71 -27.51 -23.33
CA LYS A 270 24.74 -28.30 -24.13
C LYS A 270 25.18 -28.54 -25.58
N MET A 271 26.49 -28.76 -25.77
CA MET A 271 27.10 -28.96 -27.08
C MET A 271 26.61 -30.24 -27.80
N ASP A 272 26.21 -31.25 -27.04
CA ASP A 272 25.57 -32.47 -27.53
C ASP A 272 24.25 -32.18 -28.25
N LEU A 273 23.35 -31.43 -27.60
CA LEU A 273 22.06 -31.05 -28.19
C LEU A 273 22.23 -30.09 -29.38
N PHE A 274 23.21 -29.18 -29.30
CA PHE A 274 23.51 -28.26 -30.40
C PHE A 274 23.96 -28.99 -31.68
N LYS A 275 24.84 -30.00 -31.55
CA LYS A 275 25.29 -30.81 -32.69
C LYS A 275 24.15 -31.55 -33.38
N GLU A 276 23.15 -31.99 -32.62
CA GLU A 276 21.97 -32.65 -33.18
C GLU A 276 21.02 -31.67 -33.87
N LYS A 277 20.76 -30.52 -33.24
CA LYS A 277 19.81 -29.52 -33.75
C LYS A 277 20.29 -28.78 -34.99
N ILE A 278 21.58 -28.46 -35.09
CA ILE A 278 22.11 -27.59 -36.15
C ILE A 278 21.86 -28.13 -37.56
N ALA A 279 21.81 -29.46 -37.72
CA ALA A 279 21.55 -30.10 -39.00
C ALA A 279 20.10 -29.92 -39.50
N ARG A 280 19.15 -29.67 -38.59
CA ARG A 280 17.71 -29.52 -38.90
C ARG A 280 17.18 -28.09 -38.69
N SER A 281 17.87 -27.28 -37.91
CA SER A 281 17.48 -25.92 -37.52
C SER A 281 18.68 -24.98 -37.73
N PRO A 282 18.92 -24.45 -38.94
CA PRO A 282 20.05 -23.54 -39.20
C PRO A 282 19.99 -22.26 -38.36
N ILE A 283 21.10 -21.81 -37.79
CA ILE A 283 21.10 -20.62 -36.91
C ILE A 283 20.64 -19.33 -37.62
N THR A 284 20.83 -19.23 -38.93
CA THR A 284 20.41 -18.08 -39.74
C THR A 284 18.89 -17.91 -39.79
N ALA A 285 18.12 -18.96 -39.54
CA ALA A 285 16.66 -18.90 -39.46
C ALA A 285 16.15 -18.24 -38.16
N HIS A 286 17.02 -18.06 -37.16
CA HIS A 286 16.65 -17.61 -35.81
C HIS A 286 17.32 -16.28 -35.41
N GLY A 287 17.49 -15.38 -36.38
CA GLY A 287 18.00 -14.02 -36.13
C GLY A 287 19.51 -13.83 -36.25
N PHE A 288 20.28 -14.88 -36.54
CA PHE A 288 21.74 -14.83 -36.71
C PHE A 288 22.14 -14.77 -38.19
N THR A 289 21.61 -13.78 -38.92
CA THR A 289 21.76 -13.66 -40.39
C THR A 289 23.15 -13.24 -40.86
N ASP A 290 23.99 -12.71 -39.96
CA ASP A 290 25.39 -12.35 -40.21
C ASP A 290 26.36 -13.53 -40.14
N TYR A 291 25.86 -14.76 -39.92
CA TYR A 291 26.63 -15.98 -40.04
C TYR A 291 26.77 -16.41 -41.52
N HIS A 292 28.02 -16.50 -42.00
CA HIS A 292 28.34 -16.87 -43.39
C HIS A 292 28.96 -18.26 -43.54
N GLY A 293 29.02 -19.05 -42.47
CA GLY A 293 29.52 -20.43 -42.51
C GLY A 293 28.46 -21.43 -43.03
N PRO A 294 28.84 -22.71 -43.25
CA PRO A 294 27.89 -23.76 -43.60
C PRO A 294 26.80 -23.91 -42.53
N ALA A 295 25.55 -24.11 -42.98
CA ALA A 295 24.36 -24.15 -42.13
C ALA A 295 24.34 -25.35 -41.15
N ASP A 296 25.04 -26.43 -41.49
CA ASP A 296 25.08 -27.70 -40.77
C ASP A 296 26.41 -27.94 -40.02
N ASP A 297 27.40 -27.05 -40.14
CA ASP A 297 28.69 -27.19 -39.47
C ASP A 297 28.67 -26.59 -38.05
N TRP A 298 28.46 -27.45 -37.05
CA TRP A 298 28.49 -27.07 -35.65
C TRP A 298 29.81 -26.41 -35.22
N LYS A 299 30.95 -26.71 -35.87
CA LYS A 299 32.25 -26.11 -35.50
C LYS A 299 32.31 -24.65 -35.87
N SER A 300 31.94 -24.31 -37.10
CA SER A 300 31.88 -22.93 -37.57
C SER A 300 30.84 -22.12 -36.80
N ALA A 301 29.67 -22.70 -36.52
CA ALA A 301 28.63 -22.04 -35.71
C ALA A 301 29.05 -21.85 -34.24
N SER A 302 29.74 -22.83 -33.62
CA SER A 302 30.26 -22.69 -32.25
C SER A 302 31.34 -21.60 -32.16
N LYS A 303 32.22 -21.52 -33.16
CA LYS A 303 33.22 -20.47 -33.27
C LYS A 303 32.56 -19.10 -33.42
N TYR A 304 31.52 -19.01 -34.27
CA TYR A 304 30.76 -17.78 -34.46
C TYR A 304 30.15 -17.24 -33.16
N PHE A 305 29.45 -18.07 -32.38
CA PHE A 305 28.90 -17.62 -31.09
C PHE A 305 30.00 -17.23 -30.11
N LEU A 306 31.08 -18.02 -30.04
CA LEU A 306 32.22 -17.68 -29.19
C LEU A 306 32.84 -16.31 -29.56
N ASP A 307 33.00 -16.04 -30.85
CA ASP A 307 33.54 -14.79 -31.36
C ASP A 307 32.57 -13.62 -31.11
N LYS A 308 31.24 -13.81 -31.21
CA LYS A 308 30.25 -12.80 -30.78
C LYS A 308 30.37 -12.44 -29.30
N PHE A 309 30.41 -13.44 -28.40
CA PHE A 309 30.58 -13.17 -26.97
C PHE A 309 31.90 -12.45 -26.66
N ARG A 310 32.98 -12.80 -27.38
CA ARG A 310 34.28 -12.11 -27.24
C ARG A 310 34.23 -10.67 -27.70
N ALA A 311 33.56 -10.40 -28.82
CA ALA A 311 33.42 -9.05 -29.38
C ALA A 311 32.65 -8.10 -28.46
N LEU A 312 31.77 -8.61 -27.59
CA LEU A 312 31.00 -7.81 -26.63
C LEU A 312 31.82 -7.31 -25.43
N ASN A 313 33.04 -7.81 -25.21
CA ASN A 313 33.92 -7.30 -24.16
C ASN A 313 34.72 -6.09 -24.63
N ARG A 314 34.52 -4.96 -23.96
CA ARG A 314 35.14 -3.67 -24.28
C ARG A 314 36.52 -3.51 -23.63
N ASN A 315 36.88 -4.37 -22.66
CA ASN A 315 38.17 -4.34 -22.01
C ASN A 315 39.19 -5.23 -22.74
N MET A 316 40.05 -4.62 -23.56
CA MET A 316 41.07 -5.32 -24.35
C MET A 316 42.19 -5.96 -23.50
N GLU A 317 42.36 -5.57 -22.23
CA GLU A 317 43.34 -6.18 -21.33
C GLU A 317 42.83 -7.48 -20.69
N LYS A 318 41.51 -7.72 -20.73
CA LYS A 318 40.89 -8.94 -20.21
C LYS A 318 40.66 -9.97 -21.29
N GLU A 319 41.44 -11.04 -21.25
CA GLU A 319 41.21 -12.20 -22.10
C GLU A 319 39.99 -13.02 -21.63
N ILE A 320 39.02 -13.25 -22.51
CA ILE A 320 37.88 -14.14 -22.26
C ILE A 320 38.22 -15.57 -22.65
N TYR A 321 38.10 -16.46 -21.67
CA TYR A 321 38.35 -17.89 -21.86
C TYR A 321 37.07 -18.64 -22.19
N GLY A 322 36.87 -18.94 -23.47
CA GLY A 322 35.74 -19.72 -23.95
C GLY A 322 36.00 -21.23 -23.90
N HIS A 323 35.06 -21.99 -23.36
CA HIS A 323 35.06 -23.44 -23.35
C HIS A 323 33.75 -23.99 -23.91
N LEU A 324 33.85 -24.99 -24.79
CA LEU A 324 32.72 -25.79 -25.23
C LEU A 324 32.56 -26.94 -24.25
N THR A 325 31.36 -27.12 -23.69
CA THR A 325 31.15 -28.11 -22.62
C THR A 325 29.82 -28.86 -22.76
N ASN A 326 29.76 -30.01 -22.12
CA ASN A 326 28.54 -30.73 -21.81
C ASN A 326 28.53 -30.98 -20.30
N ALA A 327 27.70 -30.25 -19.57
CA ALA A 327 27.62 -30.36 -18.12
C ALA A 327 27.12 -31.75 -17.64
N THR A 328 26.54 -32.58 -18.49
CA THR A 328 26.15 -33.96 -18.12
C THR A 328 27.30 -34.97 -18.28
N ASP A 329 28.38 -34.61 -18.97
CA ASP A 329 29.59 -35.41 -19.13
C ASP A 329 30.62 -35.09 -18.04
N THR A 330 30.73 -36.00 -17.07
CA THR A 330 31.62 -35.87 -15.91
C THR A 330 33.11 -35.81 -16.31
N ASN A 331 33.53 -36.50 -17.37
CA ASN A 331 34.93 -36.53 -17.80
C ASN A 331 35.33 -35.21 -18.47
N LEU A 332 34.48 -34.72 -19.37
CA LEU A 332 34.70 -33.45 -20.06
C LEU A 332 34.72 -32.26 -19.08
N LEU A 333 33.81 -32.24 -18.11
CA LEU A 333 33.79 -31.19 -17.11
C LEU A 333 35.00 -31.25 -16.16
N LYS A 334 35.47 -32.45 -15.78
CA LYS A 334 36.68 -32.62 -14.96
C LYS A 334 37.91 -32.02 -15.63
N ILE A 335 38.09 -32.25 -16.93
CA ILE A 335 39.18 -31.67 -17.73
C ILE A 335 39.04 -30.14 -17.79
N THR A 336 37.83 -29.64 -18.06
CA THR A 336 37.55 -28.21 -18.18
C THR A 336 37.84 -27.48 -16.86
N MET A 337 37.39 -28.03 -15.73
CA MET A 337 37.63 -27.45 -14.39
C MET A 337 39.10 -27.50 -13.96
N GLY A 338 39.87 -28.48 -14.44
CA GLY A 338 41.33 -28.52 -14.26
C GLY A 338 42.03 -27.29 -14.85
N SER A 339 41.56 -26.79 -16.00
CA SER A 339 42.09 -25.57 -16.62
C SER A 339 41.70 -24.29 -15.86
N ILE A 340 40.49 -24.26 -15.30
CA ILE A 340 39.98 -23.16 -14.47
C ILE A 340 40.82 -23.02 -13.19
N ARG A 341 41.14 -24.14 -12.53
CA ARG A 341 41.94 -24.17 -11.29
C ARG A 341 43.27 -23.45 -11.41
N VAL A 342 43.97 -23.61 -12.54
CA VAL A 342 45.27 -22.95 -12.79
C VAL A 342 45.10 -21.43 -12.89
N ARG A 343 44.00 -20.98 -13.49
CA ARG A 343 43.73 -19.56 -13.76
C ARG A 343 43.14 -18.83 -12.56
N SER A 344 42.23 -19.47 -11.83
CA SER A 344 41.68 -18.95 -10.57
C SER A 344 42.77 -18.78 -9.51
N ALA A 345 43.75 -19.68 -9.44
CA ALA A 345 44.91 -19.55 -8.56
C ALA A 345 45.81 -18.37 -8.92
N ARG A 346 46.02 -18.09 -10.22
CA ARG A 346 46.77 -16.92 -10.70
C ARG A 346 46.05 -15.60 -10.38
N ALA A 347 44.74 -15.52 -10.62
CA ALA A 347 43.92 -14.34 -10.27
C ALA A 347 43.94 -14.08 -8.75
N ALA A 348 43.82 -15.14 -7.94
CA ALA A 348 43.92 -15.04 -6.49
C ALA A 348 45.33 -14.66 -5.97
N SER A 349 46.39 -14.86 -6.76
CA SER A 349 47.76 -14.42 -6.42
C SER A 349 48.02 -12.95 -6.78
N SER A 350 47.43 -12.46 -7.89
CA SER A 350 47.52 -11.05 -8.30
C SER A 350 46.75 -10.11 -7.38
N ALA A 351 45.64 -10.56 -6.79
CA ALA A 351 44.89 -9.78 -5.81
C ALA A 351 45.62 -9.61 -4.46
N ARG A 352 46.62 -10.47 -4.15
CA ARG A 352 47.39 -10.41 -2.89
C ARG A 352 48.45 -9.32 -2.87
N THR A 353 48.92 -8.84 -4.02
CA THR A 353 49.95 -7.80 -4.13
C THR A 353 49.39 -6.39 -3.91
N ASP A 354 48.10 -6.18 -4.18
CA ASP A 354 47.40 -4.90 -3.98
C ASP A 354 46.92 -4.65 -2.54
N ALA A 355 46.90 -5.68 -1.67
CA ALA A 355 46.37 -5.58 -0.30
C ALA A 355 47.32 -4.90 0.71
N SER A 356 48.48 -4.39 0.27
CA SER A 356 49.47 -3.75 1.16
C SER A 356 49.18 -2.29 1.51
N GLY A 357 48.26 -1.61 0.80
CA GLY A 357 47.60 -0.37 1.23
C GLY A 357 48.48 0.81 1.68
N LEU A 358 49.79 0.79 1.46
CA LEU A 358 50.75 1.78 1.93
C LEU A 358 51.55 2.30 0.76
N ARG A 359 51.47 3.62 0.51
CA ARG A 359 52.55 4.31 -0.18
C ARG A 359 53.80 4.32 0.72
N PRO A 360 55.02 4.38 0.16
CA PRO A 360 56.26 4.45 0.94
C PRO A 360 56.36 5.64 1.90
N ASP A 361 55.42 6.59 1.85
CA ASP A 361 55.37 7.81 2.67
C ASP A 361 54.36 7.75 3.83
N GLY A 362 53.63 6.65 4.01
CA GLY A 362 52.75 6.45 5.18
C GLY A 362 51.39 7.15 5.12
N THR A 363 50.91 7.58 3.96
CA THR A 363 49.55 8.16 3.82
C THR A 363 48.48 7.11 3.49
N LEU A 364 47.33 7.18 4.20
CA LEU A 364 46.14 6.36 3.99
C LEU A 364 45.33 6.85 2.78
N VAL A 365 44.96 5.94 1.87
CA VAL A 365 44.07 6.25 0.74
C VAL A 365 42.61 6.26 1.22
N GLY A 366 41.93 7.40 1.06
CA GLY A 366 40.54 7.58 1.45
C GLY A 366 39.56 6.74 0.61
N ARG A 367 38.78 5.88 1.27
CA ARG A 367 37.57 5.26 0.72
C ARG A 367 36.41 6.23 0.84
N ALA A 368 36.29 7.14 -0.12
CA ALA A 368 35.13 8.01 -0.25
C ALA A 368 34.97 8.41 -1.72
N ARG A 369 34.65 7.44 -2.58
CA ARG A 369 34.18 7.69 -3.96
C ARG A 369 33.49 6.51 -4.66
N GLU A 370 33.14 5.42 -3.96
CA GLU A 370 32.53 4.23 -4.58
C GLU A 370 30.99 4.17 -4.49
N PHE A 371 30.31 5.14 -3.86
CA PHE A 371 28.84 5.15 -3.77
C PHE A 371 28.15 6.05 -4.82
N ALA A 372 28.88 6.79 -5.65
CA ALA A 372 28.32 7.68 -6.67
C ALA A 372 28.13 7.01 -8.05
N ASP A 373 28.99 6.06 -8.42
CA ASP A 373 28.94 5.36 -9.72
C ASP A 373 27.97 4.17 -9.77
N MET A 374 27.36 3.81 -8.62
CA MET A 374 26.39 2.71 -8.53
C MET A 374 25.07 3.03 -9.28
N SER A 375 24.79 4.31 -9.50
CA SER A 375 23.61 4.81 -10.21
C SER A 375 23.74 4.74 -11.74
N GLU A 376 24.96 4.83 -12.27
CA GLU A 376 25.23 4.87 -13.71
C GLU A 376 25.22 3.47 -14.33
N ALA A 377 25.71 2.47 -13.58
CA ALA A 377 25.60 1.06 -13.97
C ALA A 377 24.14 0.53 -13.84
N GLN A 378 23.36 1.04 -12.88
CA GLN A 378 21.92 0.74 -12.77
C GLN A 378 21.10 1.42 -13.87
N ARG A 379 21.51 2.60 -14.36
CA ARG A 379 20.94 3.23 -15.57
C ARG A 379 21.22 2.41 -16.80
N SER A 380 22.47 2.02 -17.07
CA SER A 380 22.80 1.24 -18.27
C SER A 380 22.08 -0.13 -18.34
N LEU A 381 21.76 -0.75 -17.20
CA LEU A 381 20.93 -1.95 -17.14
C LEU A 381 19.42 -1.67 -17.18
N ARG A 382 18.94 -0.48 -16.79
CA ARG A 382 17.53 -0.06 -16.89
C ARG A 382 17.17 0.48 -18.26
N ASP A 383 18.07 1.22 -18.90
CA ASP A 383 17.84 1.91 -20.18
C ASP A 383 17.66 0.88 -21.31
N TYR A 384 18.26 -0.30 -21.20
CA TYR A 384 18.10 -1.36 -22.19
C TYR A 384 16.75 -2.11 -22.10
N TYR A 385 16.13 -2.23 -20.91
CA TYR A 385 14.77 -2.78 -20.79
C TYR A 385 13.68 -1.72 -21.05
N LYS A 386 14.06 -0.50 -21.45
CA LYS A 386 13.14 0.58 -21.83
C LYS A 386 12.92 0.68 -23.35
N GLU A 387 13.69 0.01 -24.21
CA GLU A 387 13.63 0.22 -25.67
C GLU A 387 12.91 -0.85 -26.53
N ASP A 388 12.47 -2.00 -25.98
CA ASP A 388 11.79 -3.05 -26.78
C ASP A 388 10.26 -3.15 -26.60
N ASP A 389 9.60 -2.15 -25.99
CA ASP A 389 8.13 -2.08 -25.91
C ASP A 389 7.49 -1.33 -27.12
N VAL A 390 8.06 -1.53 -28.32
CA VAL A 390 7.48 -1.07 -29.59
C VAL A 390 7.17 -2.26 -30.52
N HIS A 391 5.91 -2.66 -30.51
CA HIS A 391 5.16 -3.35 -31.58
C HIS A 391 5.65 -4.74 -32.04
N VAL A 392 4.97 -5.80 -31.57
CA VAL A 392 4.65 -6.96 -32.43
C VAL A 392 3.14 -7.13 -32.53
N ARG A 393 2.65 -6.84 -33.74
CA ARG A 393 1.28 -7.09 -34.22
C ARG A 393 1.05 -8.60 -34.35
N GLU A 394 -0.02 -9.12 -33.73
CA GLU A 394 -0.64 -10.36 -34.19
C GLU A 394 -1.24 -10.17 -35.59
N GLN A 395 -0.74 -10.89 -36.59
CA GLN A 395 -1.45 -11.06 -37.86
C GLN A 395 -2.65 -11.99 -37.66
N LYS A 396 -3.82 -11.42 -37.36
CA LYS A 396 -5.12 -12.09 -37.53
C LYS A 396 -5.66 -11.83 -38.95
N PRO A 397 -6.42 -12.77 -39.54
CA PRO A 397 -6.92 -12.64 -40.92
C PRO A 397 -7.75 -11.38 -41.10
N SER A 398 -7.64 -10.76 -42.28
CA SER A 398 -8.14 -9.41 -42.55
C SER A 398 -9.64 -9.27 -42.20
N LEU A 399 -10.01 -8.10 -41.67
CA LEU A 399 -11.40 -7.72 -41.34
C LEU A 399 -12.36 -7.96 -42.52
N ILE A 400 -11.86 -7.84 -43.75
CA ILE A 400 -12.58 -8.06 -45.01
C ILE A 400 -13.04 -9.52 -45.14
N GLU A 401 -12.20 -10.46 -44.73
CA GLU A 401 -12.48 -11.90 -44.82
C GLU A 401 -13.53 -12.34 -43.78
N ARG A 402 -13.46 -11.74 -42.58
CA ARG A 402 -14.46 -11.94 -41.52
C ARG A 402 -15.81 -11.30 -41.83
N LEU A 403 -15.83 -10.17 -42.54
CA LEU A 403 -17.07 -9.52 -42.98
C LEU A 403 -17.74 -10.27 -44.15
N ARG A 404 -16.95 -10.89 -45.04
CA ARG A 404 -17.46 -11.66 -46.19
C ARG A 404 -18.20 -12.93 -45.78
N ASN A 405 -17.72 -13.59 -44.72
CA ASN A 405 -18.35 -14.80 -44.17
C ASN A 405 -19.60 -14.51 -43.32
N ARG A 406 -19.76 -13.28 -42.82
CA ARG A 406 -20.88 -12.89 -41.94
C ARG A 406 -22.03 -12.19 -42.66
N PHE A 407 -21.78 -11.58 -43.83
CA PHE A 407 -22.80 -10.91 -44.64
C PHE A 407 -22.66 -11.27 -46.14
N PRO A 408 -23.37 -12.30 -46.64
CA PRO A 408 -23.22 -12.81 -48.01
C PRO A 408 -23.46 -11.77 -49.12
N PHE A 409 -24.23 -10.71 -48.84
CA PHE A 409 -24.53 -9.67 -49.83
C PHE A 409 -23.34 -8.76 -50.17
N LEU A 410 -22.29 -8.73 -49.33
CA LEU A 410 -21.03 -8.01 -49.59
C LEU A 410 -20.20 -8.62 -50.74
N GLY A 411 -20.55 -9.83 -51.20
CA GLY A 411 -19.95 -10.47 -52.38
C GLY A 411 -20.48 -9.94 -53.72
N THR A 412 -21.49 -9.08 -53.72
CA THR A 412 -22.08 -8.53 -54.95
C THR A 412 -21.52 -7.14 -55.28
N LYS A 413 -21.40 -6.81 -56.58
CA LYS A 413 -20.93 -5.48 -57.04
C LYS A 413 -21.75 -4.31 -56.46
N ARG A 414 -23.00 -4.54 -56.04
CA ARG A 414 -23.85 -3.53 -55.37
C ARG A 414 -23.51 -3.32 -53.89
N GLY A 415 -23.07 -4.36 -53.16
CA GLY A 415 -22.67 -4.25 -51.76
C GLY A 415 -21.37 -3.46 -51.55
N ILE A 416 -20.41 -3.60 -52.48
CA ILE A 416 -19.14 -2.88 -52.46
C ILE A 416 -19.34 -1.37 -52.68
N ALA A 417 -20.29 -0.98 -53.55
CA ALA A 417 -20.56 0.43 -53.87
C ALA A 417 -21.13 1.21 -52.67
N VAL A 418 -21.95 0.57 -51.82
CA VAL A 418 -22.54 1.22 -50.63
C VAL A 418 -21.48 1.47 -49.55
N VAL A 419 -20.55 0.55 -49.35
CA VAL A 419 -19.46 0.70 -48.36
C VAL A 419 -18.45 1.77 -48.80
N VAL A 420 -18.14 1.86 -50.09
CA VAL A 420 -17.24 2.90 -50.63
C VAL A 420 -17.86 4.30 -50.52
N ALA A 421 -19.18 4.44 -50.71
CA ALA A 421 -19.87 5.73 -50.56
C ALA A 421 -19.92 6.23 -49.11
N VAL A 422 -20.09 5.32 -48.14
CA VAL A 422 -20.12 5.67 -46.70
C VAL A 422 -18.74 6.04 -46.18
N VAL A 423 -17.68 5.37 -46.65
CA VAL A 423 -16.30 5.67 -46.23
C VAL A 423 -15.76 6.97 -46.84
N LEU A 424 -16.14 7.31 -48.08
CA LEU A 424 -15.73 8.56 -48.72
C LEU A 424 -16.41 9.81 -48.14
N LEU A 425 -17.58 9.68 -47.51
CA LEU A 425 -18.25 10.78 -46.79
C LEU A 425 -17.65 11.08 -45.41
N ILE A 426 -16.93 10.12 -44.81
CA ILE A 426 -16.37 10.25 -43.45
C ILE A 426 -14.92 10.78 -43.48
N ILE A 427 -14.19 10.61 -44.59
CA ILE A 427 -12.77 10.99 -44.69
C ILE A 427 -12.56 12.37 -45.36
N GLY A 428 -13.59 12.96 -45.97
CA GLY A 428 -13.50 14.20 -46.76
C GLY A 428 -13.60 15.54 -46.01
N GLY A 429 -13.36 15.59 -44.70
CA GLY A 429 -13.56 16.80 -43.90
C GLY A 429 -12.42 17.13 -42.94
N GLY A 430 -11.40 17.85 -43.42
CA GLY A 430 -10.58 18.70 -42.54
C GLY A 430 -9.07 18.53 -42.66
N LEU A 431 -8.46 19.11 -43.71
CA LEU A 431 -7.13 19.72 -43.63
C LEU A 431 -6.88 20.62 -44.86
N ALA A 432 -6.97 21.93 -44.67
CA ALA A 432 -6.40 22.94 -45.55
C ALA A 432 -5.98 24.15 -44.70
N GLY A 433 -4.70 24.55 -44.82
CA GLY A 433 -4.28 25.92 -44.53
C GLY A 433 -3.11 26.08 -43.57
N LEU A 434 -1.90 25.71 -43.98
CA LEU A 434 -0.64 26.12 -43.36
C LEU A 434 0.27 26.67 -44.46
N ALA A 435 0.49 28.00 -44.48
CA ALA A 435 1.68 28.67 -45.05
C ALA A 435 1.62 30.20 -44.84
N ALA A 436 2.51 30.75 -43.99
CA ALA A 436 3.26 32.00 -44.19
C ALA A 436 4.14 32.40 -42.96
N LEU A 437 5.47 32.19 -43.07
CA LEU A 437 6.67 33.01 -42.72
C LEU A 437 6.80 33.78 -41.36
N PRO A 438 8.01 34.22 -40.88
CA PRO A 438 9.43 33.92 -41.25
C PRO A 438 10.41 33.69 -40.05
N ARG A 439 11.69 33.41 -40.38
CA ARG A 439 12.89 33.24 -39.52
C ARG A 439 13.34 34.52 -38.77
N GLY A 440 13.95 34.36 -37.58
CA GLY A 440 14.76 35.40 -36.89
C GLY A 440 15.58 34.87 -35.69
N ASN A 441 16.85 35.27 -35.60
CA ASN A 441 17.93 34.86 -34.68
C ASN A 441 17.70 35.12 -33.17
N GLY A 442 18.38 34.35 -32.30
CA GLY A 442 18.98 34.90 -31.07
C GLY A 442 19.02 34.02 -29.81
N GLY A 443 20.18 33.40 -29.55
CA GLY A 443 20.86 33.18 -28.26
C GLY A 443 20.12 32.96 -26.92
N ARG A 444 20.42 31.79 -26.31
CA ARG A 444 20.66 31.46 -24.89
C ARG A 444 19.56 31.66 -23.83
N GLY A 445 19.20 30.53 -23.21
CA GLY A 445 18.88 30.37 -21.79
C GLY A 445 17.40 30.38 -21.45
N ASP A 446 16.88 29.24 -20.96
CA ASP A 446 15.71 29.05 -20.06
C ASP A 446 15.22 27.59 -20.18
N SER A 447 15.14 26.81 -19.10
CA SER A 447 13.97 26.64 -18.22
C SER A 447 12.69 26.30 -18.99
N ASP A 448 12.30 25.02 -18.95
CA ASP A 448 11.06 24.53 -19.55
C ASP A 448 9.89 24.73 -18.55
N PRO A 449 8.77 25.41 -18.91
CA PRO A 449 7.72 25.81 -17.99
C PRO A 449 6.47 24.91 -17.95
N ASP A 450 6.42 23.82 -18.72
CA ASP A 450 5.24 22.96 -18.75
C ASP A 450 5.48 21.68 -17.97
N GLY A 451 5.03 21.66 -16.70
CA GLY A 451 5.06 20.51 -15.80
C GLY A 451 4.16 19.35 -16.23
N LEU A 452 4.39 18.80 -17.42
CA LEU A 452 3.77 17.59 -17.93
C LEU A 452 4.70 16.40 -17.69
N ILE A 453 4.27 15.51 -16.79
CA ILE A 453 4.91 14.22 -16.54
C ILE A 453 4.55 13.30 -17.72
N GLU A 454 5.50 13.08 -18.64
CA GLU A 454 5.29 12.28 -19.86
C GLU A 454 5.83 10.84 -19.76
N ASP A 455 6.33 10.40 -18.59
CA ASP A 455 6.85 9.05 -18.37
C ASP A 455 6.18 8.37 -17.15
N ASP A 456 5.31 7.39 -17.42
CA ASP A 456 4.67 6.51 -16.43
C ASP A 456 5.69 5.67 -15.61
N ALA A 457 6.97 5.64 -16.00
CA ALA A 457 8.03 5.03 -15.21
C ALA A 457 8.36 5.80 -13.91
N HIS A 458 7.71 6.93 -13.65
CA HIS A 458 7.91 7.64 -12.39
C HIS A 458 7.53 6.77 -11.18
N PHE A 459 6.40 6.07 -11.18
CA PHE A 459 5.85 5.43 -9.95
C PHE A 459 6.08 3.91 -9.81
N TYR A 460 6.59 3.22 -10.84
CA TYR A 460 6.97 1.81 -10.74
C TYR A 460 8.35 1.66 -10.07
N GLY A 461 8.39 1.31 -8.78
CA GLY A 461 9.63 1.06 -8.02
C GLY A 461 10.01 2.13 -6.97
N GLN A 462 9.08 2.98 -6.56
CA GLN A 462 9.32 4.09 -5.62
C GLN A 462 9.14 3.78 -4.12
N SER A 463 8.98 2.52 -3.71
CA SER A 463 9.07 2.17 -2.27
C SER A 463 10.47 1.63 -1.96
N PRO A 464 11.44 2.49 -1.59
CA PRO A 464 12.80 2.03 -1.30
C PRO A 464 12.79 1.10 -0.08
N ALA A 465 13.53 0.00 -0.16
CA ALA A 465 13.65 -0.93 0.95
C ALA A 465 14.31 -0.25 2.16
N VAL A 466 13.66 -0.28 3.33
CA VAL A 466 14.22 0.21 4.60
C VAL A 466 14.31 -0.94 5.60
N TYR A 467 15.53 -1.42 5.83
CA TYR A 467 15.84 -2.51 6.75
C TYR A 467 17.13 -2.20 7.52
N PRO A 468 17.32 -2.75 8.73
CA PRO A 468 16.38 -3.59 9.47
C PRO A 468 15.17 -2.80 10.03
N SER A 469 14.17 -3.51 10.55
CA SER A 469 13.13 -2.89 11.38
C SER A 469 13.78 -2.37 12.68
N PRO A 470 13.63 -1.09 13.04
CA PRO A 470 14.18 -0.57 14.29
C PRO A 470 13.58 -1.29 15.50
N GLU A 471 14.44 -1.72 16.43
CA GLU A 471 13.98 -2.23 17.72
C GLU A 471 13.37 -1.11 18.56
N MET A 472 12.47 -1.46 19.48
CA MET A 472 11.90 -0.53 20.44
C MET A 472 12.98 0.07 21.34
N GLU A 473 13.07 1.40 21.40
CA GLU A 473 14.00 2.17 22.23
C GLU A 473 13.30 2.76 23.46
N VAL A 474 13.95 2.68 24.62
CA VAL A 474 13.42 3.28 25.86
C VAL A 474 13.62 4.79 25.82
N SER A 475 12.56 5.55 25.53
CA SER A 475 12.54 6.99 25.76
C SER A 475 11.37 7.39 26.67
N GLY A 476 11.67 7.98 27.84
CA GLY A 476 10.69 8.45 28.82
C GLY A 476 10.56 7.58 30.09
N SER A 477 10.17 8.20 31.22
CA SER A 477 10.17 7.59 32.57
C SER A 477 9.02 6.61 32.85
N GLY A 478 7.92 6.68 32.10
CA GLY A 478 6.79 5.73 32.22
C GLY A 478 6.91 4.50 31.31
N SER A 479 7.51 4.67 30.12
CA SER A 479 7.73 3.59 29.16
C SER A 479 8.86 2.64 29.57
N SER A 480 9.78 3.07 30.44
CA SER A 480 10.91 2.25 30.87
C SER A 480 10.53 1.04 31.72
N ASP A 481 9.54 1.18 32.61
CA ASP A 481 9.08 0.07 33.45
C ASP A 481 8.30 -0.96 32.63
N ALA A 482 7.27 -0.51 31.89
CA ALA A 482 6.48 -1.36 31.00
C ALA A 482 7.35 -2.14 30.00
N PHE A 483 8.34 -1.47 29.39
CA PHE A 483 9.33 -2.11 28.52
C PHE A 483 10.19 -3.14 29.26
N THR A 484 10.69 -2.81 30.44
CA THR A 484 11.53 -3.73 31.24
C THR A 484 10.75 -4.98 31.64
N ARG A 485 9.49 -4.82 32.06
CA ARG A 485 8.57 -5.91 32.39
C ARG A 485 8.28 -6.77 31.17
N ALA A 486 7.95 -6.16 30.03
CA ALA A 486 7.77 -6.85 28.75
C ALA A 486 9.01 -7.66 28.36
N LYS A 487 10.19 -7.04 28.31
CA LYS A 487 11.44 -7.72 27.97
C LYS A 487 11.78 -8.88 28.91
N THR A 488 11.50 -8.71 30.21
CA THR A 488 11.69 -9.77 31.21
C THR A 488 10.77 -10.97 30.96
N LEU A 489 9.50 -10.72 30.62
CA LEU A 489 8.54 -11.78 30.30
C LEU A 489 8.90 -12.47 28.98
N VAL A 490 9.17 -11.71 27.92
CA VAL A 490 9.52 -12.26 26.60
C VAL A 490 10.83 -13.04 26.64
N GLY A 491 11.79 -12.63 27.47
CA GLY A 491 13.04 -13.36 27.67
C GLY A 491 12.87 -14.76 28.27
N ARG A 492 11.68 -15.09 28.80
CA ARG A 492 11.33 -16.42 29.33
C ARG A 492 10.49 -17.26 28.37
N MET A 493 10.01 -16.68 27.28
CA MET A 493 9.12 -17.36 26.31
C MET A 493 9.92 -18.20 25.32
N THR A 494 9.38 -19.35 24.90
CA THR A 494 9.88 -20.10 23.76
C THR A 494 9.58 -19.38 22.44
N LEU A 495 10.22 -19.80 21.34
CA LEU A 495 9.93 -19.27 20.02
C LEU A 495 8.45 -19.49 19.63
N GLU A 496 7.90 -20.66 19.94
CA GLU A 496 6.51 -21.01 19.65
C GLU A 496 5.54 -20.15 20.45
N GLU A 497 5.82 -19.90 21.74
CA GLU A 497 5.03 -19.00 22.57
C GLU A 497 5.08 -17.56 22.03
N LYS A 498 6.27 -17.09 21.62
CA LYS A 498 6.43 -15.76 21.00
C LYS A 498 5.58 -15.67 19.74
N VAL A 499 5.73 -16.61 18.81
CA VAL A 499 4.96 -16.60 17.56
C VAL A 499 3.46 -16.70 17.82
N ALA A 500 3.02 -17.57 18.73
CA ALA A 500 1.61 -17.73 19.08
C ALA A 500 0.98 -16.43 19.60
N SER A 501 1.74 -15.59 20.32
CA SER A 501 1.27 -14.29 20.82
C SER A 501 1.10 -13.22 19.73
N LEU A 502 1.66 -13.43 18.53
CA LEU A 502 1.51 -12.55 17.37
C LEU A 502 0.33 -12.94 16.48
N LEU A 503 -0.36 -14.03 16.82
CA LEU A 503 -1.54 -14.53 16.11
C LEU A 503 -2.79 -14.21 16.91
N SER A 504 -3.87 -13.85 16.22
CA SER A 504 -5.12 -13.55 16.90
C SER A 504 -6.03 -14.76 17.09
N LYS A 505 -6.75 -14.74 18.22
CA LYS A 505 -8.10 -15.30 18.39
C LYS A 505 -9.02 -14.14 18.82
N SER A 506 -9.37 -13.25 17.91
CA SER A 506 -10.04 -11.98 18.26
C SER A 506 -11.55 -12.11 18.55
N CYS A 507 -12.04 -11.24 19.43
CA CYS A 507 -13.44 -11.00 19.75
C CYS A 507 -13.73 -9.48 19.62
N PHE A 508 -14.87 -9.11 19.03
CA PHE A 508 -15.23 -7.73 18.67
C PHE A 508 -15.99 -7.01 19.79
N SER A 509 -15.92 -5.66 19.80
CA SER A 509 -16.70 -4.80 20.71
C SER A 509 -17.25 -3.56 20.04
N LEU A 510 -18.41 -3.14 20.54
CA LEU A 510 -19.15 -1.96 20.12
C LEU A 510 -19.25 -1.00 21.31
N GLY A 511 -18.86 0.26 21.07
CA GLY A 511 -19.07 1.37 21.99
C GLY A 511 -19.90 2.46 21.34
N HIS A 512 -20.47 3.35 22.14
CA HIS A 512 -21.19 4.52 21.65
C HIS A 512 -20.28 5.46 20.87
N ARG A 513 -20.65 5.80 19.63
CA ARG A 513 -19.90 6.70 18.74
C ARG A 513 -20.80 7.84 18.27
N VAL A 514 -20.25 9.05 18.29
CA VAL A 514 -20.85 10.27 17.71
C VAL A 514 -19.82 10.86 16.76
N ASP A 515 -20.01 10.73 15.46
CA ASP A 515 -19.00 11.12 14.46
C ASP A 515 -19.08 12.59 14.06
N SER A 516 -20.12 13.31 14.49
CA SER A 516 -20.27 14.76 14.32
C SER A 516 -19.28 15.60 15.14
N VAL A 517 -18.50 15.00 16.07
CA VAL A 517 -17.57 15.75 16.94
C VAL A 517 -16.51 16.52 16.14
N LYS A 518 -16.15 16.07 14.94
CA LYS A 518 -15.25 16.82 14.06
C LYS A 518 -15.75 18.21 13.71
N SER A 519 -17.04 18.33 13.43
CA SER A 519 -17.68 19.60 13.09
C SER A 519 -17.84 20.51 14.31
N SER A 520 -17.58 20.01 15.53
CA SER A 520 -17.57 20.82 16.75
C SER A 520 -16.34 21.71 16.88
N TRP A 521 -15.19 21.33 16.29
CA TRP A 521 -13.90 22.00 16.47
C TRP A 521 -13.53 22.22 17.95
N ASN A 522 -13.85 21.24 18.80
CA ASN A 522 -13.70 21.34 20.24
C ASN A 522 -12.80 20.21 20.80
N ARG A 523 -11.57 20.59 21.18
CA ARG A 523 -10.55 19.66 21.72
C ARG A 523 -11.03 18.98 22.99
N ASN A 524 -11.60 19.75 23.91
CA ASN A 524 -12.04 19.23 25.20
C ASN A 524 -13.23 18.27 25.07
N LEU A 525 -14.20 18.62 24.22
CA LEU A 525 -15.33 17.74 23.91
C LEU A 525 -14.85 16.43 23.26
N THR A 526 -13.87 16.50 22.37
CA THR A 526 -13.23 15.33 21.75
C THR A 526 -12.57 14.43 22.79
N LEU A 527 -11.78 14.99 23.71
CA LEU A 527 -11.15 14.27 24.81
C LEU A 527 -12.17 13.57 25.70
N HIS A 528 -13.22 14.27 26.12
CA HIS A 528 -14.25 13.72 26.99
C HIS A 528 -15.08 12.62 26.31
N ARG A 529 -15.44 12.80 25.03
CA ARG A 529 -16.07 11.75 24.20
C ARG A 529 -15.19 10.51 24.14
N ALA A 530 -13.90 10.70 23.85
CA ALA A 530 -12.94 9.61 23.73
C ALA A 530 -12.72 8.85 25.05
N ARG A 531 -12.72 9.56 26.19
CA ARG A 531 -12.65 8.94 27.51
C ARG A 531 -13.91 8.13 27.84
N ALA A 532 -15.09 8.63 27.46
CA ALA A 532 -16.34 7.88 27.60
C ALA A 532 -16.30 6.58 26.77
N MET A 533 -15.92 6.69 25.49
CA MET A 533 -15.70 5.53 24.63
C MET A 533 -14.70 4.55 25.26
N GLY A 534 -13.50 4.98 25.64
CA GLY A 534 -12.50 4.11 26.26
C GLY A 534 -13.00 3.39 27.51
N GLY A 535 -13.82 4.05 28.33
CA GLY A 535 -14.46 3.44 29.49
C GLY A 535 -15.43 2.30 29.13
N GLU A 536 -16.24 2.49 28.08
CA GLU A 536 -17.14 1.44 27.58
C GLU A 536 -16.36 0.23 27.05
N PHE A 537 -15.34 0.48 26.24
CA PHE A 537 -14.45 -0.54 25.70
C PHE A 537 -13.74 -1.33 26.82
N ARG A 538 -13.21 -0.64 27.85
CA ARG A 538 -12.60 -1.31 29.01
C ARG A 538 -13.61 -2.20 29.75
N LYS A 539 -14.82 -1.71 29.99
CA LYS A 539 -15.86 -2.47 30.72
C LYS A 539 -16.29 -3.73 29.98
N LYS A 540 -16.16 -3.74 28.66
CA LYS A 540 -16.33 -4.91 27.78
C LYS A 540 -15.08 -5.80 27.64
N GLY A 541 -14.00 -5.49 28.35
CA GLY A 541 -12.75 -6.24 28.29
C GLY A 541 -11.99 -6.05 26.98
N VAL A 542 -12.11 -4.90 26.32
CA VAL A 542 -11.40 -4.67 25.06
C VAL A 542 -10.01 -4.12 25.33
N ASN A 543 -8.98 -4.88 24.99
CA ASN A 543 -7.59 -4.43 25.13
C ASN A 543 -7.24 -3.31 24.15
N VAL A 544 -7.74 -3.38 22.92
CA VAL A 544 -7.39 -2.48 21.82
C VAL A 544 -8.66 -1.95 21.13
N LEU A 545 -8.84 -0.62 21.13
CA LEU A 545 -9.86 0.05 20.34
C LEU A 545 -9.29 0.29 18.93
N LEU A 546 -9.98 -0.22 17.90
CA LEU A 546 -9.58 -0.10 16.49
C LEU A 546 -9.85 1.30 15.90
N GLY A 547 -9.17 2.29 16.45
CA GLY A 547 -9.26 3.70 16.09
C GLY A 547 -8.40 4.58 17.01
N PRO A 548 -8.38 5.91 16.79
CA PRO A 548 -9.16 6.65 15.79
C PRO A 548 -8.70 6.45 14.34
N SER A 549 -9.60 6.74 13.39
CA SER A 549 -9.28 6.83 11.96
C SER A 549 -8.79 8.23 11.60
N VAL A 550 -7.72 8.30 10.80
CA VAL A 550 -7.13 9.50 10.19
C VAL A 550 -6.72 9.29 8.73
N GLY A 551 -6.72 8.04 8.25
CA GLY A 551 -6.60 7.63 6.84
C GLY A 551 -7.83 6.78 6.50
N PRO A 552 -8.80 7.28 5.70
CA PRO A 552 -8.67 8.36 4.73
C PRO A 552 -8.55 9.75 5.35
N VAL A 553 -7.69 10.60 4.79
CA VAL A 553 -7.69 12.05 5.04
C VAL A 553 -8.90 12.68 4.35
N GLY A 554 -9.28 12.16 3.18
CA GLY A 554 -10.42 12.62 2.39
C GLY A 554 -9.99 13.23 1.06
N ARG A 555 -8.97 12.65 0.42
CA ARG A 555 -8.61 12.97 -0.97
C ARG A 555 -9.79 12.73 -1.89
N VAL A 556 -10.33 11.50 -1.92
CA VAL A 556 -11.51 11.17 -2.73
C VAL A 556 -12.76 11.69 -2.03
N VAL A 557 -13.43 12.67 -2.64
CA VAL A 557 -14.56 13.38 -2.02
C VAL A 557 -15.77 12.45 -1.84
N ARG A 558 -15.98 11.54 -2.80
CA ARG A 558 -16.98 10.46 -2.73
C ARG A 558 -16.57 9.30 -1.81
N GLY A 559 -15.45 9.40 -1.10
CA GLY A 559 -14.88 8.34 -0.28
C GLY A 559 -15.88 7.73 0.71
N GLY A 560 -16.02 6.40 0.70
CA GLY A 560 -17.02 5.66 1.50
C GLY A 560 -16.83 5.77 3.02
N ARG A 561 -15.60 6.06 3.48
CA ARG A 561 -15.23 6.07 4.90
C ARG A 561 -14.66 7.40 5.41
N ASN A 562 -14.74 8.47 4.62
CA ASN A 562 -14.32 9.81 5.07
C ASN A 562 -15.03 10.25 6.36
N TRP A 563 -16.23 9.69 6.62
CA TRP A 563 -16.97 9.96 7.85
C TRP A 563 -16.28 9.47 9.13
N GLU A 564 -15.44 8.43 9.07
CA GLU A 564 -14.74 7.89 10.24
C GLU A 564 -13.59 8.79 10.70
N SER A 565 -12.98 9.51 9.76
CA SER A 565 -11.90 10.45 10.02
C SER A 565 -12.41 11.83 10.43
N PHE A 566 -11.53 12.65 11.00
CA PHE A 566 -11.91 13.95 11.54
C PHE A 566 -12.03 15.05 10.49
N SER A 567 -11.09 15.18 9.56
CA SER A 567 -11.11 16.28 8.59
C SER A 567 -10.19 16.00 7.42
N VAL A 568 -10.50 16.65 6.29
CA VAL A 568 -9.64 16.80 5.11
C VAL A 568 -8.42 17.70 5.35
N ASP A 569 -8.36 18.35 6.51
CA ASP A 569 -7.20 19.15 6.91
C ASP A 569 -6.30 18.39 7.91
N PRO A 570 -4.98 18.27 7.62
CA PRO A 570 -4.04 17.52 8.45
C PRO A 570 -3.87 18.10 9.86
N TYR A 571 -3.97 19.43 10.02
CA TYR A 571 -3.81 20.07 11.34
C TYR A 571 -5.03 19.81 12.22
N LEU A 572 -6.24 20.03 11.68
CA LEU A 572 -7.47 19.73 12.43
C LEU A 572 -7.56 18.24 12.77
N ALA A 573 -7.26 17.37 11.80
CA ALA A 573 -7.25 15.93 12.00
C ALA A 573 -6.24 15.50 13.09
N GLY A 574 -5.00 16.01 13.04
CA GLY A 574 -3.98 15.72 14.05
C GLY A 574 -4.38 16.19 15.45
N ALA A 575 -4.92 17.41 15.57
CA ALA A 575 -5.33 17.97 16.85
C ALA A 575 -6.43 17.14 17.54
N LEU A 576 -7.47 16.73 16.80
CA LEU A 576 -8.57 15.92 17.36
C LEU A 576 -8.16 14.46 17.60
N THR A 577 -7.24 13.94 16.80
CA THR A 577 -6.65 12.60 16.98
C THR A 577 -5.86 12.51 18.27
N SER A 578 -5.02 13.49 18.57
CA SER A 578 -4.25 13.55 19.83
C SER A 578 -5.17 13.50 21.04
N GLU A 579 -6.26 14.29 21.06
CA GLU A 579 -7.22 14.28 22.17
C GLU A 579 -7.98 12.95 22.27
N THR A 580 -8.28 12.32 21.13
CA THR A 580 -8.94 11.01 21.13
C THR A 580 -8.04 9.92 21.72
N ILE A 581 -6.76 9.92 21.36
CA ILE A 581 -5.77 8.97 21.90
C ILE A 581 -5.61 9.16 23.41
N ARG A 582 -5.44 10.41 23.86
CA ARG A 582 -5.34 10.72 25.30
C ARG A 582 -6.57 10.25 26.07
N GLY A 583 -7.76 10.46 25.53
CA GLY A 583 -9.02 10.07 26.18
C GLY A 583 -9.16 8.56 26.31
N VAL A 584 -8.97 7.81 25.22
CA VAL A 584 -9.13 6.34 25.19
C VAL A 584 -8.04 5.67 26.04
N GLN A 585 -6.78 6.03 25.83
CA GLN A 585 -5.66 5.43 26.57
C GLN A 585 -5.66 5.84 28.05
N GLY A 586 -6.17 7.03 28.38
CA GLY A 586 -6.42 7.44 29.76
C GLY A 586 -7.48 6.60 30.49
N ALA A 587 -8.27 5.79 29.76
CA ALA A 587 -9.18 4.80 30.34
C ALA A 587 -8.54 3.40 30.49
N GLY A 588 -7.29 3.21 30.04
CA GLY A 588 -6.57 1.93 30.06
C GLY A 588 -6.77 1.05 28.82
N VAL A 589 -7.31 1.61 27.72
CA VAL A 589 -7.51 0.88 26.45
C VAL A 589 -6.50 1.37 25.42
N ILE A 590 -5.82 0.45 24.73
CA ILE A 590 -4.84 0.79 23.69
C ILE A 590 -5.59 1.35 22.47
N THR A 591 -5.11 2.45 21.87
CA THR A 591 -5.60 2.90 20.56
C THR A 591 -4.85 2.26 19.41
N SER A 592 -5.57 1.97 18.33
CA SER A 592 -5.05 1.54 17.04
C SER A 592 -5.29 2.64 16.01
N THR A 593 -4.34 3.57 15.86
CA THR A 593 -4.51 4.67 14.89
C THR A 593 -4.44 4.13 13.46
N LYS A 594 -5.41 4.48 12.62
CA LYS A 594 -5.61 3.81 11.32
C LYS A 594 -6.11 4.75 10.21
N HIS A 595 -6.08 4.35 8.94
CA HIS A 595 -5.31 3.23 8.39
C HIS A 595 -4.00 3.80 7.83
N PHE A 596 -2.88 3.21 8.23
CA PHE A 596 -1.55 3.67 7.89
C PHE A 596 -1.08 2.99 6.58
N ILE A 597 -0.98 3.69 5.46
CA ILE A 597 -1.23 5.13 5.25
C ILE A 597 -1.74 5.35 3.82
N ALA A 598 -2.30 6.53 3.53
CA ALA A 598 -2.82 6.92 2.21
C ALA A 598 -3.94 6.00 1.68
N ASN A 599 -4.74 5.44 2.59
CA ASN A 599 -5.93 4.66 2.25
C ASN A 599 -7.10 5.59 1.94
N GLU A 600 -7.12 6.13 0.72
CA GLU A 600 -8.00 7.24 0.34
C GLU A 600 -9.23 6.87 -0.50
N GLN A 601 -9.40 5.60 -0.87
CA GLN A 601 -10.58 5.12 -1.60
C GLN A 601 -10.93 3.68 -1.19
N GLU A 602 -12.23 3.36 -1.19
CA GLU A 602 -12.70 2.00 -0.90
C GLU A 602 -12.70 1.13 -2.16
N THR A 603 -13.00 1.72 -3.32
CA THR A 603 -12.97 1.03 -4.61
C THR A 603 -11.59 0.42 -4.86
N HIS A 604 -11.55 -0.90 -5.04
CA HIS A 604 -10.33 -1.69 -5.24
C HIS A 604 -9.31 -1.65 -4.08
N ARG A 605 -9.75 -1.35 -2.85
CA ARG A 605 -8.87 -1.34 -1.66
C ARG A 605 -8.22 -2.70 -1.37
N MET A 606 -8.90 -3.81 -1.68
CA MET A 606 -8.42 -5.18 -1.47
C MET A 606 -8.15 -5.92 -2.79
N GLN A 607 -7.28 -6.93 -2.72
CA GLN A 607 -6.98 -7.85 -3.83
C GLN A 607 -8.21 -8.69 -4.20
N LYS A 608 -8.49 -8.81 -5.51
CA LYS A 608 -9.49 -9.71 -6.07
C LYS A 608 -8.91 -10.33 -7.35
N MET A 609 -8.30 -11.51 -7.21
CA MET A 609 -7.52 -12.13 -8.30
C MET A 609 -8.30 -12.20 -9.62
N PRO A 610 -7.68 -11.85 -10.76
CA PRO A 610 -6.24 -11.56 -10.95
C PRO A 610 -5.83 -10.10 -10.64
N ARG A 611 -6.70 -9.27 -10.08
CA ARG A 611 -6.44 -7.86 -9.79
C ARG A 611 -5.89 -7.65 -8.37
N GLU A 612 -4.75 -6.99 -8.28
CA GLU A 612 -4.18 -6.48 -7.02
C GLU A 612 -5.00 -5.32 -6.44
N ALA A 613 -4.79 -5.00 -5.17
CA ALA A 613 -5.34 -3.76 -4.60
C ALA A 613 -4.80 -2.52 -5.34
N VAL A 614 -5.54 -1.42 -5.31
CA VAL A 614 -5.07 -0.14 -5.85
C VAL A 614 -3.75 0.30 -5.20
N SER A 615 -2.88 0.94 -5.97
CA SER A 615 -1.64 1.53 -5.45
C SER A 615 -1.77 3.03 -5.31
N SER A 616 -1.79 3.53 -4.07
CA SER A 616 -1.64 4.94 -3.76
C SER A 616 -0.20 5.36 -3.99
N ASN A 617 0.03 6.13 -5.05
CA ASN A 617 1.35 6.58 -5.45
C ASN A 617 1.56 8.02 -5.02
N VAL A 618 2.38 8.22 -4.00
CA VAL A 618 2.49 9.49 -3.26
C VAL A 618 3.95 9.96 -3.26
N ASP A 619 4.16 11.22 -3.63
CA ASP A 619 5.48 11.86 -3.51
C ASP A 619 5.84 12.12 -2.04
N ASP A 620 7.13 12.27 -1.78
CA ASP A 620 7.66 12.37 -0.42
C ASP A 620 7.18 13.63 0.32
N ARG A 621 7.09 14.78 -0.35
CA ARG A 621 6.62 16.02 0.29
C ARG A 621 5.16 15.91 0.69
N THR A 622 4.32 15.41 -0.21
CA THR A 622 2.89 15.20 0.03
C THR A 622 2.65 14.18 1.14
N MET A 623 3.44 13.10 1.20
CA MET A 623 3.38 12.15 2.29
C MET A 623 3.59 12.84 3.64
N HIS A 624 4.63 13.67 3.79
CA HIS A 624 4.97 14.32 5.05
C HIS A 624 4.02 15.47 5.44
N GLU A 625 3.69 16.33 4.49
CA GLU A 625 2.91 17.56 4.75
C GLU A 625 1.40 17.33 4.87
N LEU A 626 0.88 16.19 4.40
CA LEU A 626 -0.54 15.88 4.41
C LEU A 626 -0.87 14.58 5.14
N TYR A 627 -0.44 13.43 4.62
CA TYR A 627 -0.90 12.13 5.12
C TYR A 627 -0.25 11.70 6.43
N LEU A 628 1.04 12.00 6.61
CA LEU A 628 1.82 11.62 7.80
C LEU A 628 1.59 12.58 8.98
N TRP A 629 1.16 13.81 8.68
CA TRP A 629 0.92 14.85 9.69
C TRP A 629 0.04 14.40 10.86
N PRO A 630 -1.17 13.84 10.68
CA PRO A 630 -1.98 13.35 11.79
C PRO A 630 -1.33 12.17 12.54
N PHE A 631 -0.46 11.40 11.88
CA PHE A 631 0.31 10.32 12.54
C PHE A 631 1.46 10.86 13.40
N TYR A 632 2.09 11.99 13.05
CA TYR A 632 3.00 12.70 13.95
C TYR A 632 2.31 13.06 15.27
N ASP A 633 1.10 13.62 15.19
CA ASP A 633 0.30 13.96 16.37
C ASP A 633 -0.13 12.71 17.15
N ALA A 634 -0.51 11.63 16.44
CA ALA A 634 -0.91 10.37 17.06
C ALA A 634 0.23 9.68 17.82
N VAL A 635 1.42 9.60 17.20
CA VAL A 635 2.60 9.01 17.84
C VAL A 635 3.06 9.89 19.00
N LYS A 636 3.04 11.22 18.86
CA LYS A 636 3.32 12.15 19.98
C LYS A 636 2.33 11.98 21.14
N ALA A 637 1.06 11.75 20.84
CA ALA A 637 0.03 11.47 21.86
C ALA A 637 0.21 10.10 22.52
N GLY A 638 1.12 9.27 21.99
CA GLY A 638 1.53 7.99 22.56
C GLY A 638 0.64 6.84 22.14
N THR A 639 0.05 6.87 20.94
CA THR A 639 -0.77 5.75 20.43
C THR A 639 -0.02 4.43 20.56
N GLY A 640 -0.65 3.42 21.16
CA GLY A 640 0.01 2.15 21.48
C GLY A 640 0.07 1.16 20.31
N ASN A 641 -0.78 1.35 19.30
CA ASN A 641 -0.87 0.52 18.10
C ASN A 641 -1.17 1.37 16.85
N VAL A 642 -0.69 0.91 15.70
CA VAL A 642 -1.02 1.45 14.37
C VAL A 642 -1.48 0.31 13.47
N MET A 643 -2.55 0.51 12.72
CA MET A 643 -3.06 -0.46 11.75
C MET A 643 -2.56 -0.11 10.36
N CYS A 644 -1.80 -1.01 9.73
CA CYS A 644 -1.38 -0.84 8.34
C CYS A 644 -2.55 -1.10 7.39
N SER A 645 -2.61 -0.36 6.29
CA SER A 645 -3.76 -0.32 5.39
C SER A 645 -3.76 -1.41 4.31
N TYR A 646 -4.93 -1.62 3.70
CA TYR A 646 -5.17 -2.62 2.67
C TYR A 646 -4.39 -2.42 1.37
N GLN A 647 -4.44 -1.19 0.87
CA GLN A 647 -3.99 -0.87 -0.47
C GLN A 647 -2.46 -0.87 -0.58
N ARG A 648 -1.95 -0.89 -1.80
CA ARG A 648 -0.51 -0.75 -2.05
C ARG A 648 -0.11 0.71 -1.95
N ILE A 649 1.14 0.96 -1.55
CA ILE A 649 1.76 2.28 -1.50
C ILE A 649 3.01 2.21 -2.36
N ASN A 650 3.07 3.01 -3.43
CA ASN A 650 4.14 2.94 -4.43
C ASN A 650 4.42 1.48 -4.87
N ASN A 651 3.34 0.74 -5.14
CA ASN A 651 3.29 -0.66 -5.57
C ASN A 651 3.72 -1.72 -4.54
N SER A 652 3.89 -1.37 -3.26
CA SER A 652 4.13 -2.31 -2.15
C SER A 652 2.99 -2.25 -1.13
N TYR A 653 2.38 -3.40 -0.82
CA TYR A 653 1.25 -3.52 0.12
C TYR A 653 1.52 -2.85 1.46
N GLY A 654 0.57 -2.09 1.99
CA GLY A 654 0.73 -1.27 3.21
C GLY A 654 1.28 -2.05 4.40
N CYS A 655 0.83 -3.29 4.60
CA CYS A 655 1.27 -4.17 5.68
C CYS A 655 2.60 -4.91 5.48
N GLN A 656 3.27 -4.68 4.35
CA GLN A 656 4.60 -5.21 4.06
C GLN A 656 5.49 -4.20 3.32
N ASN A 657 5.17 -2.91 3.47
CA ASN A 657 5.93 -1.82 2.89
C ASN A 657 6.95 -1.31 3.91
N SER A 658 8.23 -1.61 3.67
CA SER A 658 9.29 -1.28 4.62
C SER A 658 9.61 0.21 4.69
N LYS A 659 9.44 0.98 3.60
CA LYS A 659 9.58 2.45 3.67
C LYS A 659 8.54 3.06 4.60
N SER A 660 7.27 2.68 4.49
CA SER A 660 6.22 3.25 5.33
C SER A 660 6.36 2.79 6.79
N LEU A 661 6.55 1.49 7.04
CA LEU A 661 6.54 0.94 8.40
C LEU A 661 7.88 1.11 9.13
N ASN A 662 9.00 0.70 8.52
CA ASN A 662 10.32 0.84 9.16
C ASN A 662 10.86 2.26 9.03
N GLY A 663 10.75 2.86 7.84
CA GLY A 663 11.25 4.21 7.56
C GLY A 663 10.42 5.30 8.24
N LEU A 664 9.21 5.55 7.73
CA LEU A 664 8.38 6.67 8.18
C LEU A 664 7.87 6.46 9.62
N LEU A 665 7.27 5.30 9.91
CA LEU A 665 6.63 5.06 11.22
C LEU A 665 7.62 4.77 12.35
N LYS A 666 8.44 3.73 12.22
CA LYS A 666 9.32 3.30 13.34
C LYS A 666 10.56 4.17 13.48
N THR A 667 11.15 4.66 12.38
CA THR A 667 12.38 5.47 12.43
C THR A 667 12.08 6.96 12.56
N GLU A 668 11.34 7.55 11.61
CA GLU A 668 11.18 9.01 11.54
C GLU A 668 10.18 9.56 12.56
N LEU A 669 9.02 8.91 12.70
CA LEU A 669 8.02 9.22 13.73
C LEU A 669 8.44 8.71 15.12
N GLY A 670 9.43 7.81 15.20
CA GLY A 670 9.93 7.23 16.45
C GLY A 670 8.91 6.35 17.17
N PHE A 671 8.03 5.67 16.43
CA PHE A 671 6.93 4.88 17.00
C PHE A 671 7.42 3.66 17.82
N GLN A 672 7.02 3.63 19.10
CA GLN A 672 7.41 2.59 20.05
C GLN A 672 6.35 1.50 20.25
N GLY A 673 5.14 1.69 19.73
CA GLY A 673 4.08 0.68 19.77
C GLY A 673 4.31 -0.44 18.75
N TRP A 674 3.23 -1.17 18.43
CA TRP A 674 3.25 -2.29 17.49
C TRP A 674 2.31 -2.03 16.31
N VAL A 675 2.61 -2.66 15.16
CA VAL A 675 1.83 -2.58 13.92
C VAL A 675 0.96 -3.82 13.76
N VAL A 676 -0.33 -3.62 13.57
CA VAL A 676 -1.30 -4.68 13.26
C VAL A 676 -1.72 -4.61 11.79
N SER A 677 -1.95 -5.75 11.15
CA SER A 677 -2.60 -5.75 9.85
C SER A 677 -4.05 -5.26 9.95
N ASP A 678 -4.54 -4.55 8.94
CA ASP A 678 -5.98 -4.58 8.67
C ASP A 678 -6.41 -6.03 8.38
N TRP A 679 -7.71 -6.30 8.47
CA TRP A 679 -8.26 -7.65 8.42
C TRP A 679 -8.05 -8.24 7.04
N ASP A 680 -7.18 -9.24 6.91
CA ASP A 680 -6.76 -9.84 5.64
C ASP A 680 -5.80 -8.99 4.77
N ALA A 681 -5.20 -7.93 5.32
CA ALA A 681 -4.21 -7.11 4.60
C ALA A 681 -2.78 -7.70 4.59
N GLN A 682 -2.56 -8.87 5.18
CA GLN A 682 -1.28 -9.57 5.10
C GLN A 682 -1.16 -10.33 3.77
N HIS A 683 -0.19 -9.96 2.94
CA HIS A 683 0.08 -10.61 1.65
C HIS A 683 1.46 -11.29 1.59
N ALA A 684 2.18 -11.38 2.71
CA ALA A 684 3.48 -12.04 2.79
C ALA A 684 3.84 -12.53 4.20
N GLY A 685 4.67 -13.58 4.30
CA GLY A 685 5.22 -14.12 5.55
C GLY A 685 6.47 -13.37 6.02
N THR A 686 7.65 -13.81 5.55
CA THR A 686 8.95 -13.22 5.93
C THR A 686 9.05 -11.73 5.59
N ALA A 687 8.56 -11.32 4.41
CA ALA A 687 8.65 -9.92 3.99
C ALA A 687 7.86 -8.99 4.91
N ALA A 688 6.64 -9.36 5.32
CA ALA A 688 5.84 -8.55 6.24
C ALA A 688 6.50 -8.47 7.62
N ALA A 689 7.05 -9.58 8.12
CA ALA A 689 7.76 -9.63 9.40
C ALA A 689 8.98 -8.70 9.43
N LEU A 690 9.80 -8.73 8.37
CA LEU A 690 10.98 -7.88 8.25
C LEU A 690 10.63 -6.42 7.93
N ALA A 691 9.53 -6.18 7.20
CA ALA A 691 9.11 -4.85 6.77
C ALA A 691 8.53 -4.00 7.91
N GLY A 692 8.26 -4.61 9.07
CA GLY A 692 7.88 -3.88 10.29
C GLY A 692 6.49 -4.18 10.82
N MET A 693 5.73 -5.10 10.22
CA MET A 693 4.50 -5.61 10.81
C MET A 693 4.81 -6.42 12.08
N ASP A 694 3.93 -6.36 13.08
CA ASP A 694 4.13 -7.05 14.37
C ASP A 694 3.03 -8.10 14.65
N VAL A 695 1.76 -7.84 14.30
CA VAL A 695 0.63 -8.75 14.56
C VAL A 695 -0.23 -8.94 13.31
N ALA A 696 -0.62 -10.19 13.03
CA ALA A 696 -1.49 -10.54 11.91
C ALA A 696 -2.95 -10.71 12.36
N MET A 697 -3.87 -10.08 11.62
CA MET A 697 -5.31 -10.08 11.86
C MET A 697 -6.12 -10.36 10.57
N PRO A 698 -7.28 -11.03 10.68
CA PRO A 698 -7.80 -11.71 11.88
C PRO A 698 -7.07 -13.04 12.16
N VAL A 699 -6.46 -13.61 11.12
CA VAL A 699 -5.67 -14.84 11.16
C VAL A 699 -4.43 -14.65 10.29
N PRO A 700 -3.32 -15.36 10.58
CA PRO A 700 -2.08 -15.24 9.82
C PRO A 700 -2.12 -15.86 8.41
N ARG A 701 -3.26 -16.47 8.02
CA ARG A 701 -3.37 -17.38 6.86
C ARG A 701 -2.20 -18.38 6.86
N ASP A 702 -1.66 -18.73 5.69
CA ASP A 702 -0.48 -19.58 5.55
C ASP A 702 0.85 -18.81 5.69
N PHE A 703 0.82 -17.54 6.11
CA PHE A 703 2.01 -16.69 6.12
C PHE A 703 2.81 -16.77 7.43
N TRP A 704 2.12 -16.75 8.58
CA TRP A 704 2.73 -16.85 9.92
C TRP A 704 2.17 -18.06 10.69
N GLY A 705 2.50 -18.18 11.97
CA GLY A 705 2.32 -19.41 12.74
C GLY A 705 3.52 -20.34 12.55
N ASP A 706 3.30 -21.60 12.25
CA ASP A 706 4.38 -22.59 12.09
C ASP A 706 5.40 -22.16 11.02
N ARG A 707 4.95 -21.45 9.97
CA ARG A 707 5.82 -20.88 8.93
C ARG A 707 6.75 -19.79 9.44
N LEU A 708 6.32 -18.98 10.42
CA LEU A 708 7.19 -17.98 11.03
C LEU A 708 8.20 -18.64 11.98
N VAL A 709 7.79 -19.69 12.70
CA VAL A 709 8.71 -20.53 13.49
C VAL A 709 9.78 -21.17 12.59
N GLU A 710 9.36 -21.76 11.47
CA GLU A 710 10.24 -22.32 10.43
C GLU A 710 11.21 -21.26 9.90
N ALA A 711 10.70 -20.07 9.55
CA ALA A 711 11.51 -18.97 9.06
C ALA A 711 12.55 -18.49 10.08
N VAL A 712 12.28 -18.58 11.38
CA VAL A 712 13.28 -18.29 12.40
C VAL A 712 14.31 -19.41 12.52
N ARG A 713 13.86 -20.67 12.57
CA ARG A 713 14.75 -21.84 12.69
C ARG A 713 15.69 -22.01 11.50
N ASN A 714 15.23 -21.67 10.29
CA ASN A 714 16.04 -21.73 9.08
C ASN A 714 16.87 -20.46 8.81
N GLY A 715 16.76 -19.43 9.67
CA GLY A 715 17.54 -18.20 9.59
C GLY A 715 17.00 -17.11 8.66
N SER A 716 15.84 -17.30 8.02
CA SER A 716 15.21 -16.30 7.15
C SER A 716 14.67 -15.08 7.91
N VAL A 717 14.30 -15.25 9.18
CA VAL A 717 13.90 -14.17 10.11
C VAL A 717 14.72 -14.32 11.38
N SER A 718 15.25 -13.23 11.93
CA SER A 718 15.96 -13.31 13.21
C SER A 718 14.98 -13.50 14.37
N GLU A 719 15.34 -14.32 15.37
CA GLU A 719 14.54 -14.43 16.59
C GLU A 719 14.45 -13.08 17.33
N ALA A 720 15.47 -12.23 17.20
CA ALA A 720 15.47 -10.86 17.70
C ALA A 720 14.31 -10.04 17.11
N ARG A 721 14.02 -10.18 15.80
CA ARG A 721 12.89 -9.50 15.17
C ARG A 721 11.56 -9.94 15.77
N VAL A 722 11.35 -11.25 15.96
CA VAL A 722 10.13 -11.79 16.60
C VAL A 722 10.04 -11.35 18.07
N THR A 723 11.17 -11.34 18.78
CA THR A 723 11.25 -10.86 20.16
C THR A 723 10.83 -9.40 20.27
N ASP A 724 11.28 -8.52 19.37
CA ASP A 724 10.87 -7.11 19.34
C ASP A 724 9.36 -6.94 19.08
N MET A 725 8.76 -7.72 18.17
CA MET A 725 7.32 -7.71 17.92
C MET A 725 6.53 -7.95 19.21
N VAL A 726 6.89 -9.00 19.96
CA VAL A 726 6.20 -9.38 21.21
C VAL A 726 6.47 -8.35 22.31
N VAL A 727 7.70 -7.82 22.40
CA VAL A 727 8.03 -6.77 23.37
C VAL A 727 7.18 -5.52 23.15
N ARG A 728 6.98 -5.08 21.91
CA ARG A 728 6.12 -3.92 21.59
C ARG A 728 4.67 -4.15 22.02
N VAL A 729 4.12 -5.34 21.77
CA VAL A 729 2.75 -5.72 22.18
C VAL A 729 2.61 -5.70 23.70
N LEU A 730 3.49 -6.38 24.42
CA LEU A 730 3.41 -6.51 25.88
C LEU A 730 3.77 -5.21 26.60
N ALA A 731 4.68 -4.39 26.04
CA ALA A 731 4.98 -3.08 26.60
C ALA A 731 3.76 -2.15 26.53
N SER A 732 3.01 -2.16 25.41
CA SER A 732 1.74 -1.41 25.32
C SER A 732 0.69 -1.94 26.31
N TRP A 733 0.61 -3.27 26.50
CA TRP A 733 -0.28 -3.89 27.49
C TRP A 733 0.03 -3.45 28.93
N TYR A 734 1.31 -3.50 29.34
CA TYR A 734 1.76 -3.01 30.65
C TYR A 734 1.60 -1.48 30.78
N ARG A 735 1.89 -0.70 29.74
CA ARG A 735 1.74 0.77 29.74
C ARG A 735 0.30 1.20 30.04
N MET A 736 -0.67 0.39 29.64
CA MET A 736 -2.09 0.64 29.90
C MET A 736 -2.63 0.01 31.20
N GLY A 737 -1.77 -0.68 31.97
CA GLY A 737 -2.16 -1.35 33.23
C GLY A 737 -3.15 -2.50 33.02
N GLN A 738 -3.08 -3.18 31.87
CA GLN A 738 -4.03 -4.24 31.52
C GLN A 738 -3.71 -5.59 32.18
N ASP A 739 -2.61 -5.66 32.93
CA ASP A 739 -2.11 -6.83 33.66
C ASP A 739 -2.65 -6.99 35.08
N GLU A 740 -3.34 -5.97 35.59
CA GLU A 740 -3.88 -5.93 36.94
C GLU A 740 -5.42 -6.02 36.92
N ASP A 741 -6.11 -4.89 37.08
CA ASP A 741 -7.57 -4.78 37.20
C ASP A 741 -8.22 -4.50 35.82
N PHE A 742 -8.00 -5.43 34.88
CA PHE A 742 -8.60 -5.38 33.55
C PHE A 742 -9.63 -6.51 33.36
N PRO A 743 -10.86 -6.22 32.87
CA PRO A 743 -11.85 -7.26 32.65
C PRO A 743 -11.40 -8.31 31.63
N ALA A 744 -11.88 -9.53 31.79
CA ALA A 744 -11.57 -10.63 30.85
C ALA A 744 -11.90 -10.22 29.40
N PRO A 745 -11.02 -10.54 28.43
CA PRO A 745 -11.25 -10.22 27.03
C PRO A 745 -12.60 -10.69 26.53
N GLY A 746 -13.36 -9.83 25.85
CA GLY A 746 -14.63 -10.25 25.26
C GLY A 746 -15.82 -10.30 26.22
N VAL A 747 -15.70 -9.83 27.48
CA VAL A 747 -16.74 -10.07 28.49
C VAL A 747 -18.10 -9.48 28.09
N GLY A 748 -19.08 -10.36 27.94
CA GLY A 748 -20.45 -10.01 27.52
C GLY A 748 -20.54 -9.56 26.06
N MET A 749 -19.70 -10.12 25.19
CA MET A 749 -19.71 -9.93 23.74
C MET A 749 -19.77 -11.28 23.04
N PRO A 750 -20.97 -11.86 22.89
CA PRO A 750 -21.14 -13.15 22.23
C PRO A 750 -20.90 -13.03 20.73
N LYS A 751 -20.56 -14.16 20.08
CA LYS A 751 -20.51 -14.24 18.62
C LYS A 751 -21.89 -14.10 17.97
N ASP A 752 -22.93 -14.62 18.63
CA ASP A 752 -24.33 -14.44 18.26
C ASP A 752 -25.08 -13.79 19.43
N MET A 753 -25.60 -12.58 19.21
CA MET A 753 -26.32 -11.80 20.22
C MET A 753 -27.68 -12.42 20.60
N ARG A 754 -28.19 -13.39 19.82
CA ARG A 754 -29.45 -14.08 20.10
C ARG A 754 -29.30 -15.24 21.08
N GLU A 755 -28.09 -15.75 21.25
CA GLU A 755 -27.80 -16.83 22.19
C GLU A 755 -27.67 -16.30 23.63
N PRO A 756 -28.03 -17.10 24.66
CA PRO A 756 -27.86 -16.69 26.05
C PRO A 756 -26.41 -16.32 26.37
N HIS A 757 -26.21 -15.13 26.92
CA HIS A 757 -24.88 -14.62 27.27
C HIS A 757 -24.93 -13.69 28.49
N ARG A 758 -23.77 -13.47 29.11
CA ARG A 758 -23.64 -12.50 30.22
C ARG A 758 -23.87 -11.09 29.69
N ILE A 759 -24.91 -10.42 30.16
CA ILE A 759 -25.13 -9.00 29.87
C ILE A 759 -24.11 -8.15 30.63
N VAL A 760 -23.34 -7.35 29.91
CA VAL A 760 -22.47 -6.31 30.47
C VAL A 760 -22.96 -4.96 29.97
N ASP A 761 -23.62 -4.19 30.84
CA ASP A 761 -24.04 -2.83 30.49
C ASP A 761 -22.84 -1.89 30.60
N ALA A 762 -22.28 -1.51 29.45
CA ALA A 762 -21.13 -0.62 29.39
C ALA A 762 -21.50 0.85 29.53
N ARG A 763 -22.79 1.20 29.36
CA ARG A 763 -23.25 2.58 29.31
C ARG A 763 -22.95 3.30 30.61
N ASN A 764 -22.59 4.57 30.48
CA ASN A 764 -22.35 5.46 31.60
C ASN A 764 -23.24 6.70 31.50
N SER A 765 -24.10 6.90 32.49
CA SER A 765 -25.01 8.04 32.53
C SER A 765 -24.27 9.39 32.54
N SER A 766 -23.07 9.45 33.13
CA SER A 766 -22.23 10.66 33.11
C SER A 766 -21.77 11.06 31.71
N SER A 767 -21.78 10.13 30.75
CA SER A 767 -21.41 10.39 29.36
C SER A 767 -22.58 10.88 28.50
N ARG A 768 -23.81 10.90 29.02
CA ARG A 768 -24.99 11.32 28.24
C ARG A 768 -24.88 12.76 27.74
N GLN A 769 -24.39 13.67 28.59
CA GLN A 769 -24.26 15.07 28.24
C GLN A 769 -23.18 15.27 27.17
N VAL A 770 -22.02 14.63 27.30
CA VAL A 770 -20.94 14.76 26.30
C VAL A 770 -21.37 14.25 24.91
N LEU A 771 -22.18 13.18 24.84
CA LEU A 771 -22.73 12.69 23.58
C LEU A 771 -23.75 13.65 22.97
N LEU A 772 -24.59 14.27 23.81
CA LEU A 772 -25.53 15.29 23.37
C LEU A 772 -24.80 16.55 22.89
N ASP A 773 -23.81 17.04 23.63
CA ASP A 773 -23.00 18.20 23.25
C ASP A 773 -22.24 17.93 21.95
N GLY A 774 -21.69 16.72 21.77
CA GLY A 774 -21.07 16.28 20.51
C GLY A 774 -22.03 16.31 19.32
N ALA A 775 -23.29 15.96 19.53
CA ALA A 775 -24.33 16.07 18.52
C ALA A 775 -24.70 17.53 18.27
N VAL A 776 -24.99 18.33 19.31
CA VAL A 776 -25.40 19.74 19.21
C VAL A 776 -24.32 20.59 18.55
N GLU A 777 -23.08 20.52 19.04
CA GLU A 777 -21.96 21.28 18.47
C GLU A 777 -21.52 20.76 17.09
N GLY A 778 -21.89 19.53 16.73
CA GLY A 778 -21.55 18.92 15.45
C GLY A 778 -22.51 19.24 14.29
N HIS A 779 -23.71 19.76 14.57
CA HIS A 779 -24.60 20.24 13.52
C HIS A 779 -24.13 21.62 13.01
N VAL A 780 -24.19 21.83 11.71
CA VAL A 780 -23.68 23.05 11.05
C VAL A 780 -24.81 23.75 10.32
N LEU A 781 -25.14 24.96 10.77
CA LEU A 781 -26.13 25.82 10.11
C LEU A 781 -25.46 26.51 8.92
N VAL A 782 -25.93 26.25 7.70
CA VAL A 782 -25.30 26.80 6.49
C VAL A 782 -26.14 27.87 5.79
N LYS A 783 -27.44 27.91 6.08
CA LYS A 783 -28.35 28.98 5.64
C LYS A 783 -29.36 29.27 6.75
N ASN A 784 -29.62 30.54 7.02
CA ASN A 784 -30.74 31.01 7.84
C ASN A 784 -31.09 32.44 7.42
N VAL A 785 -32.20 32.60 6.70
CA VAL A 785 -32.71 33.89 6.23
C VAL A 785 -34.06 34.18 6.89
N ASN A 786 -34.51 35.43 6.83
CA ASN A 786 -35.80 35.87 7.40
C ASN A 786 -35.98 35.57 8.91
N ARG A 787 -34.89 35.31 9.63
CA ARG A 787 -34.90 34.87 11.04
C ARG A 787 -35.82 33.65 11.25
N THR A 788 -35.90 32.74 10.27
CA THR A 788 -36.73 31.54 10.35
C THR A 788 -36.34 30.67 11.54
N LEU A 789 -35.05 30.50 11.78
CA LEU A 789 -34.55 29.84 12.98
C LEU A 789 -33.96 30.87 13.97
N PRO A 790 -34.15 30.67 15.28
CA PRO A 790 -34.87 29.55 15.91
C PRO A 790 -36.40 29.65 15.80
N LEU A 791 -37.06 28.49 15.72
CA LEU A 791 -38.50 28.33 15.90
C LEU A 791 -38.91 28.77 17.30
N ARG A 792 -40.12 29.32 17.40
CA ARG A 792 -40.78 29.62 18.68
C ARG A 792 -41.85 28.57 18.97
N GLU A 793 -43.12 28.94 18.82
CA GLU A 793 -44.27 28.07 19.03
C GLU A 793 -45.13 28.09 17.75
N PRO A 794 -44.70 27.39 16.68
CA PRO A 794 -45.50 27.30 15.46
C PRO A 794 -46.84 26.62 15.75
N ARG A 795 -47.91 27.05 15.10
CA ARG A 795 -49.25 26.44 15.21
C ARG A 795 -49.35 25.17 14.39
N LEU A 796 -48.74 25.17 13.20
CA LEU A 796 -48.70 24.02 12.29
C LEU A 796 -47.30 23.83 11.71
N LEU A 797 -46.72 22.65 11.94
CA LEU A 797 -45.50 22.21 11.26
C LEU A 797 -45.79 21.02 10.36
N SER A 798 -45.26 21.06 9.13
CA SER A 798 -45.23 19.90 8.25
C SER A 798 -43.85 19.27 8.21
N VAL A 799 -43.75 17.95 8.36
CA VAL A 799 -42.48 17.21 8.43
C VAL A 799 -42.42 16.17 7.30
N PHE A 800 -41.47 16.31 6.40
CA PHE A 800 -41.32 15.45 5.24
C PHE A 800 -39.95 14.80 5.16
N GLY A 801 -39.90 13.67 4.46
CA GLY A 801 -38.65 13.00 4.09
C GLY A 801 -38.25 11.86 5.01
N TYR A 802 -37.55 10.90 4.41
CA TYR A 802 -37.27 9.59 4.99
C TYR A 802 -36.31 9.65 6.18
N SER A 803 -35.39 10.61 6.21
CA SER A 803 -34.41 10.77 7.31
C SER A 803 -35.00 11.41 8.58
N ALA A 804 -36.31 11.70 8.62
CA ALA A 804 -36.97 12.25 9.80
C ALA A 804 -37.29 11.19 10.87
N ARG A 805 -37.49 9.93 10.45
CA ARG A 805 -37.95 8.82 11.31
C ARG A 805 -36.83 7.84 11.59
N ALA A 806 -36.91 7.07 12.67
CA ALA A 806 -36.06 5.89 12.85
C ALA A 806 -36.40 4.81 11.81
N ALA A 807 -35.46 3.90 11.56
CA ALA A 807 -35.75 2.69 10.79
C ALA A 807 -36.81 1.84 11.52
N ASP A 808 -37.63 1.11 10.75
CA ASP A 808 -38.72 0.29 11.28
C ASP A 808 -38.23 -0.89 12.13
N GLU A 809 -36.99 -1.32 11.90
CA GLU A 809 -36.31 -2.38 12.63
C GLU A 809 -35.02 -1.84 13.28
N GLN A 810 -34.69 -2.38 14.45
CA GLN A 810 -33.45 -2.14 15.21
C GLN A 810 -32.94 -3.46 15.82
N THR A 811 -33.18 -4.56 15.10
CA THR A 811 -32.80 -5.92 15.51
C THR A 811 -31.69 -6.43 14.60
N GLY A 812 -30.80 -7.25 15.16
CA GLY A 812 -29.86 -8.02 14.34
C GLY A 812 -30.61 -9.07 13.50
N GLN A 813 -30.13 -9.32 12.28
CA GLN A 813 -30.66 -10.36 11.38
C GLN A 813 -30.22 -11.75 11.86
N GLY A 814 -29.17 -11.84 12.67
CA GLY A 814 -28.77 -13.05 13.36
C GLY A 814 -28.24 -14.13 12.42
N GLY A 815 -26.92 -14.20 12.29
CA GLY A 815 -26.26 -15.15 11.39
C GLY A 815 -24.74 -15.05 11.41
N GLY A 816 -24.13 -14.87 12.59
CA GLY A 816 -22.68 -14.67 12.70
C GLY A 816 -22.22 -13.30 12.17
N PHE A 817 -20.90 -13.10 12.13
CA PHE A 817 -20.27 -11.87 11.64
C PHE A 817 -20.17 -11.92 10.11
N PRO A 818 -20.62 -10.88 9.38
CA PRO A 818 -21.13 -9.58 9.85
C PRO A 818 -22.67 -9.56 10.11
N ASP A 819 -23.16 -8.69 11.01
CA ASP A 819 -24.60 -8.50 11.33
C ASP A 819 -25.06 -7.05 11.17
N SER A 820 -26.31 -6.86 10.73
CA SER A 820 -26.91 -5.56 10.38
C SER A 820 -26.91 -4.53 11.51
N LEU A 821 -27.04 -4.94 12.77
CA LEU A 821 -27.00 -4.04 13.92
C LEU A 821 -25.57 -3.55 14.18
N THR A 822 -24.59 -4.44 13.97
CA THR A 822 -23.18 -4.17 14.30
C THR A 822 -22.43 -3.39 13.22
N PHE A 823 -22.96 -3.34 11.99
CA PHE A 823 -22.38 -2.64 10.84
C PHE A 823 -23.15 -1.38 10.41
N GLY A 824 -24.10 -0.91 11.23
CA GLY A 824 -24.82 0.34 10.97
C GLY A 824 -25.76 0.31 9.76
N ALA A 825 -26.21 -0.87 9.34
CA ALA A 825 -27.00 -1.04 8.11
C ALA A 825 -28.47 -0.59 8.23
N GLN A 826 -28.93 -0.13 9.40
CA GLN A 826 -30.33 0.19 9.67
C GLN A 826 -30.95 1.23 8.70
N PRO A 827 -30.22 2.28 8.26
CA PRO A 827 -30.77 3.25 7.30
C PRO A 827 -30.80 2.73 5.86
N ILE A 828 -30.23 1.56 5.56
CA ILE A 828 -30.08 1.01 4.20
C ILE A 828 -30.50 -0.46 4.11
N SER A 829 -30.39 -1.08 2.94
CA SER A 829 -30.54 -2.54 2.80
C SER A 829 -29.30 -3.26 3.33
N TRP A 830 -29.49 -4.29 4.15
CA TRP A 830 -28.40 -5.17 4.57
C TRP A 830 -27.65 -5.77 3.37
N GLN A 831 -28.36 -6.07 2.28
CA GLN A 831 -27.78 -6.63 1.06
C GLN A 831 -26.70 -5.72 0.46
N GLU A 832 -26.81 -4.40 0.61
CA GLU A 832 -25.83 -3.45 0.11
C GLU A 832 -24.54 -3.50 0.93
N VAL A 833 -24.65 -3.50 2.25
CA VAL A 833 -23.48 -3.65 3.14
C VAL A 833 -22.82 -5.01 2.89
N GLU A 834 -23.60 -6.09 2.81
CA GLU A 834 -23.12 -7.44 2.51
C GLU A 834 -22.44 -7.53 1.13
N ALA A 835 -23.01 -6.91 0.09
CA ALA A 835 -22.43 -6.83 -1.24
C ALA A 835 -21.05 -6.16 -1.22
N GLY A 836 -20.88 -5.10 -0.42
CA GLY A 836 -19.59 -4.46 -0.20
C GLY A 836 -18.55 -5.42 0.38
N PHE A 837 -18.89 -6.11 1.49
CA PHE A 837 -17.98 -7.04 2.16
C PHE A 837 -17.68 -8.31 1.34
N THR A 838 -18.58 -8.70 0.44
CA THR A 838 -18.36 -9.79 -0.53
C THR A 838 -17.66 -9.31 -1.82
N MET A 839 -17.26 -8.04 -1.88
CA MET A 839 -16.58 -7.41 -3.01
C MET A 839 -17.36 -7.55 -4.33
N ASN A 840 -18.68 -7.41 -4.27
CA ASN A 840 -19.55 -7.39 -5.45
C ASN A 840 -19.49 -6.02 -6.11
N GLU A 841 -18.67 -5.89 -7.16
CA GLU A 841 -18.42 -4.63 -7.87
C GLU A 841 -19.56 -4.22 -8.80
N ASP A 842 -20.46 -5.15 -9.13
CA ASP A 842 -21.62 -4.92 -10.01
C ASP A 842 -22.88 -4.51 -9.23
N PHE A 843 -22.76 -4.27 -7.92
CA PHE A 843 -23.89 -3.84 -7.09
C PHE A 843 -24.26 -2.37 -7.39
N ASP A 844 -25.55 -2.08 -7.41
CA ASP A 844 -26.07 -0.72 -7.56
C ASP A 844 -26.11 -0.03 -6.19
N TRP A 845 -25.13 0.81 -5.92
CA TRP A 845 -24.95 1.45 -4.61
C TRP A 845 -25.91 2.63 -4.42
N SER A 846 -26.45 2.78 -3.22
CA SER A 846 -27.36 3.89 -2.93
C SER A 846 -26.61 5.14 -2.47
N ASP A 847 -26.99 6.31 -3.00
CA ASP A 847 -26.52 7.61 -2.50
C ASP A 847 -27.14 8.01 -1.14
N ILE A 848 -28.27 7.37 -0.80
CA ILE A 848 -29.11 7.71 0.35
C ILE A 848 -29.52 6.48 1.16
N GLY A 849 -29.61 6.64 2.47
CA GLY A 849 -30.18 5.66 3.38
C GLY A 849 -31.69 5.88 3.51
N PHE A 850 -32.48 5.23 2.64
CA PHE A 850 -33.92 5.45 2.54
C PHE A 850 -34.74 4.98 3.76
N ASN A 851 -34.18 4.10 4.60
CA ASN A 851 -34.96 3.45 5.65
C ASN A 851 -35.12 4.31 6.91
N GLY A 852 -34.35 5.38 7.09
CA GLY A 852 -34.53 6.27 8.23
C GLY A 852 -33.39 7.24 8.49
N THR A 853 -33.39 7.75 9.72
CA THR A 853 -32.41 8.71 10.24
C THR A 853 -31.02 8.10 10.22
N LEU A 854 -30.08 8.82 9.60
CA LEU A 854 -28.68 8.45 9.61
C LEU A 854 -27.98 8.94 10.89
N ILE A 855 -27.41 8.02 11.67
CA ILE A 855 -26.69 8.34 12.92
C ILE A 855 -25.19 8.05 12.89
N SER A 856 -24.77 7.20 11.96
CA SER A 856 -23.39 6.83 11.60
C SER A 856 -23.37 6.43 10.11
N GLY A 857 -22.21 6.27 9.49
CA GLY A 857 -22.13 5.55 8.22
C GLY A 857 -22.22 4.03 8.41
N GLY A 858 -22.07 3.28 7.32
CA GLY A 858 -22.02 1.81 7.32
C GLY A 858 -20.60 1.25 7.41
N GLY A 859 -20.44 0.04 7.94
CA GLY A 859 -19.15 -0.64 8.02
C GLY A 859 -18.65 -0.91 9.43
N SER A 860 -17.39 -1.32 9.53
CA SER A 860 -16.70 -1.62 10.80
C SER A 860 -16.57 -0.43 11.76
N GLY A 861 -16.70 0.80 11.25
CA GLY A 861 -16.73 2.02 12.05
C GLY A 861 -18.05 2.28 12.77
N ALA A 862 -19.12 1.58 12.42
CA ALA A 862 -20.46 1.88 12.92
C ALA A 862 -20.67 1.44 14.38
N PRO A 863 -21.36 2.24 15.21
CA PRO A 863 -21.83 1.80 16.52
C PRO A 863 -23.18 1.08 16.42
N ALA A 864 -23.45 0.17 17.35
CA ALA A 864 -24.83 -0.25 17.64
C ALA A 864 -25.48 0.77 18.60
N ALA A 865 -26.59 1.38 18.19
CA ALA A 865 -27.31 2.33 19.04
C ALA A 865 -28.04 1.59 20.17
N SER A 866 -27.85 2.03 21.42
CA SER A 866 -28.60 1.47 22.58
C SER A 866 -30.01 2.06 22.70
N ALA A 867 -30.17 3.29 22.20
CA ALA A 867 -31.41 4.00 22.03
C ALA A 867 -31.21 4.93 20.82
N LEU A 868 -32.27 5.20 20.07
CA LEU A 868 -32.26 6.18 18.99
C LEU A 868 -33.45 7.10 19.18
N ILE A 869 -33.19 8.40 19.33
CA ILE A 869 -34.22 9.43 19.27
C ILE A 869 -34.17 10.05 17.88
N SER A 870 -35.12 9.71 17.03
CA SER A 870 -35.20 10.31 15.68
C SER A 870 -35.65 11.78 15.74
N PRO A 871 -35.39 12.59 14.70
CA PRO A 871 -35.97 13.92 14.57
C PRO A 871 -37.48 13.97 14.82
N MET A 872 -38.23 13.02 14.25
CA MET A 872 -39.68 12.97 14.40
C MET A 872 -40.10 12.67 15.84
N ASP A 873 -39.40 11.78 16.56
CA ASP A 873 -39.72 11.48 17.97
C ASP A 873 -39.56 12.73 18.84
N ALA A 874 -38.47 13.48 18.63
CA ALA A 874 -38.21 14.71 19.36
C ALA A 874 -39.18 15.83 18.98
N LEU A 875 -39.56 15.94 17.70
CA LEU A 875 -40.54 16.94 17.23
C LEU A 875 -41.95 16.65 17.77
N LYS A 876 -42.37 15.39 17.83
CA LYS A 876 -43.65 15.02 18.48
C LYS A 876 -43.66 15.42 19.95
N ALA A 877 -42.59 15.11 20.68
CA ALA A 877 -42.46 15.47 22.10
C ALA A 877 -42.40 16.99 22.32
N GLN A 878 -41.87 17.76 21.37
CA GLN A 878 -41.88 19.22 21.42
C GLN A 878 -43.27 19.78 21.08
N ALA A 879 -43.91 19.25 20.04
CA ALA A 879 -45.24 19.68 19.61
C ALA A 879 -46.33 19.46 20.67
N ASP A 880 -46.24 18.37 21.42
CA ASP A 880 -47.13 18.09 22.57
C ASP A 880 -47.01 19.17 23.66
N LYS A 881 -45.81 19.72 23.88
CA LYS A 881 -45.57 20.80 24.85
C LYS A 881 -46.10 22.14 24.36
N ASP A 882 -45.91 22.43 23.08
CA ASP A 882 -46.23 23.73 22.47
C ASP A 882 -47.69 23.82 22.01
N GLY A 883 -48.43 22.70 21.96
CA GLY A 883 -49.73 22.62 21.31
C GLY A 883 -49.66 22.76 19.78
N THR A 884 -48.49 22.48 19.18
CA THR A 884 -48.27 22.56 17.73
C THR A 884 -48.94 21.38 17.02
N ALA A 885 -49.74 21.65 16.00
CA ALA A 885 -50.23 20.61 15.10
C ALA A 885 -49.10 20.11 14.19
N LEU A 886 -48.99 18.79 14.02
CA LEU A 886 -48.04 18.16 13.10
C LEU A 886 -48.78 17.50 11.93
N GLN A 887 -48.24 17.69 10.73
CA GLN A 887 -48.56 16.88 9.56
C GLN A 887 -47.26 16.27 9.02
N TRP A 888 -47.28 15.03 8.54
CA TRP A 888 -46.05 14.40 8.09
C TRP A 888 -46.22 13.39 6.96
N GLY A 889 -45.13 13.14 6.23
CA GLY A 889 -45.04 12.11 5.20
C GLY A 889 -43.58 11.76 4.89
N PHE A 890 -43.21 10.49 5.03
CA PHE A 890 -41.79 10.07 5.01
C PHE A 890 -41.36 9.32 3.75
N THR A 891 -42.29 8.76 2.98
CA THR A 891 -41.98 7.78 1.92
C THR A 891 -42.13 8.33 0.50
N ARG A 892 -42.91 9.39 0.30
CA ARG A 892 -43.18 9.97 -1.02
C ARG A 892 -42.22 11.11 -1.30
N GLY A 893 -41.70 11.17 -2.52
CA GLY A 893 -40.93 12.31 -3.02
C GLY A 893 -41.79 13.54 -3.33
N ASP A 894 -43.10 13.35 -3.46
CA ASP A 894 -44.10 14.37 -3.82
C ASP A 894 -45.23 14.48 -2.78
N PRO A 895 -44.93 14.66 -1.47
CA PRO A 895 -45.95 14.65 -0.43
C PRO A 895 -46.99 15.78 -0.63
N SER A 896 -48.19 15.59 -0.09
CA SER A 896 -49.17 16.67 0.00
C SER A 896 -48.69 17.70 1.04
N VAL A 897 -48.56 18.95 0.62
CA VAL A 897 -48.05 20.05 1.46
C VAL A 897 -49.19 20.99 1.80
N HIS A 898 -49.42 21.21 3.09
CA HIS A 898 -50.44 22.14 3.54
C HIS A 898 -49.92 23.59 3.45
N PRO A 899 -50.53 24.45 2.64
CA PRO A 899 -49.99 25.79 2.37
C PRO A 899 -50.03 26.72 3.58
N ALA A 900 -50.85 26.41 4.60
CA ALA A 900 -50.92 27.18 5.84
C ALA A 900 -49.93 26.73 6.93
N SER A 901 -49.01 25.82 6.62
CA SER A 901 -47.96 25.43 7.58
C SER A 901 -47.05 26.62 7.88
N ASP A 902 -46.82 26.89 9.16
CA ASP A 902 -45.95 28.00 9.58
C ASP A 902 -44.49 27.73 9.17
N ALA A 903 -44.09 26.45 9.14
CA ALA A 903 -42.88 25.98 8.48
C ALA A 903 -43.01 24.52 8.01
N CYS A 904 -42.23 24.16 6.99
CA CYS A 904 -42.07 22.78 6.53
C CYS A 904 -40.63 22.32 6.74
N LEU A 905 -40.45 21.23 7.47
CA LEU A 905 -39.17 20.59 7.70
C LEU A 905 -38.99 19.45 6.69
N VAL A 906 -37.90 19.46 5.92
CA VAL A 906 -37.58 18.41 4.95
C VAL A 906 -36.29 17.71 5.37
N PHE A 907 -36.35 16.39 5.53
CA PHE A 907 -35.25 15.56 5.99
C PHE A 907 -34.74 14.63 4.90
N GLY A 908 -33.44 14.74 4.59
CA GLY A 908 -32.71 13.83 3.72
C GLY A 908 -31.40 13.37 4.37
N ASN A 909 -30.67 12.49 3.70
CA ASN A 909 -29.33 12.13 4.14
C ASN A 909 -28.39 11.91 2.94
N ALA A 910 -27.09 11.78 3.24
CA ALA A 910 -26.06 11.37 2.29
C ALA A 910 -25.33 10.17 2.89
N TRP A 911 -25.60 8.99 2.34
CA TRP A 911 -25.08 7.72 2.83
C TRP A 911 -23.61 7.53 2.40
N ALA A 912 -22.85 6.81 3.22
CA ALA A 912 -21.51 6.34 2.92
C ALA A 912 -21.22 5.09 3.75
N SER A 913 -20.46 4.15 3.19
CA SER A 913 -20.10 2.91 3.87
C SER A 913 -18.69 2.47 3.52
N GLU A 914 -18.13 1.67 4.42
CA GLU A 914 -17.00 0.81 4.08
C GLU A 914 -17.29 -0.09 2.87
N SER A 915 -16.22 -0.39 2.10
CA SER A 915 -16.14 -1.30 0.94
C SER A 915 -16.54 -0.72 -0.43
N TYR A 916 -17.18 0.45 -0.49
CA TYR A 916 -17.46 1.13 -1.75
C TYR A 916 -17.47 2.65 -1.59
N ASP A 917 -17.12 3.36 -2.66
CA ASP A 917 -17.22 4.81 -2.70
C ASP A 917 -18.59 5.24 -3.23
N ARG A 918 -19.05 6.42 -2.81
CA ARG A 918 -20.39 6.92 -3.10
C ARG A 918 -20.60 7.14 -4.61
N PRO A 919 -21.78 6.82 -5.18
CA PRO A 919 -22.09 7.10 -6.58
C PRO A 919 -22.05 8.57 -6.94
N GLY A 920 -22.46 9.45 -6.02
CA GLY A 920 -22.52 10.89 -6.23
C GLY A 920 -22.47 11.71 -4.94
N LEU A 921 -22.36 13.03 -5.12
CA LEU A 921 -22.42 14.03 -4.06
C LEU A 921 -23.79 14.72 -3.99
N TYR A 922 -24.74 14.32 -4.84
CA TYR A 922 -26.14 14.71 -4.82
C TYR A 922 -27.02 13.54 -5.27
N ASP A 923 -28.33 13.61 -5.01
CA ASP A 923 -29.29 12.61 -5.45
C ASP A 923 -30.61 13.26 -5.91
N ASN A 924 -31.16 12.77 -7.02
CA ASN A 924 -32.34 13.36 -7.64
C ASN A 924 -33.61 13.20 -6.79
N TYR A 925 -33.71 12.14 -6.00
CA TYR A 925 -34.89 11.88 -5.18
C TYR A 925 -35.05 12.94 -4.08
N THR A 926 -34.00 13.15 -3.29
CA THR A 926 -34.00 14.11 -2.18
C THR A 926 -34.06 15.55 -2.69
N ASP A 927 -33.33 15.87 -3.76
CA ASP A 927 -33.40 17.19 -4.39
C ASP A 927 -34.82 17.48 -4.92
N GLY A 928 -35.46 16.50 -5.56
CA GLY A 928 -36.85 16.58 -6.03
C GLY A 928 -37.84 16.78 -4.88
N LEU A 929 -37.68 16.05 -3.77
CA LEU A 929 -38.50 16.21 -2.57
C LEU A 929 -38.39 17.62 -1.99
N ILE A 930 -37.15 18.13 -1.85
CA ILE A 930 -36.89 19.47 -1.33
C ILE A 930 -37.56 20.53 -2.22
N LEU A 931 -37.37 20.45 -3.53
CA LEU A 931 -37.98 21.39 -4.49
C LEU A 931 -39.50 21.32 -4.48
N HIS A 932 -40.08 20.13 -4.44
CA HIS A 932 -41.53 19.94 -4.41
C HIS A 932 -42.18 20.59 -3.18
N VAL A 933 -41.56 20.44 -2.01
CA VAL A 933 -42.02 21.08 -0.77
C VAL A 933 -41.81 22.59 -0.83
N ALA A 934 -40.63 23.05 -1.25
CA ALA A 934 -40.31 24.47 -1.32
C ALA A 934 -41.23 25.25 -2.27
N GLN A 935 -41.73 24.62 -3.35
CA GLN A 935 -42.74 25.22 -4.25
C GLN A 935 -44.09 25.50 -3.57
N ARG A 936 -44.41 24.81 -2.47
CA ARG A 936 -45.73 24.85 -1.82
C ARG A 936 -45.71 25.37 -0.38
N CYS A 937 -44.53 25.52 0.20
CA CYS A 937 -44.34 25.99 1.58
C CYS A 937 -43.36 27.15 1.61
N ALA A 938 -43.83 28.33 2.01
CA ALA A 938 -43.05 29.58 1.97
C ALA A 938 -41.85 29.60 2.94
N SER A 939 -41.88 28.78 4.00
CA SER A 939 -40.78 28.64 4.96
C SER A 939 -40.38 27.17 5.05
N THR A 940 -39.48 26.75 4.15
CA THR A 940 -38.93 25.39 4.09
C THR A 940 -37.58 25.37 4.78
N ILE A 941 -37.43 24.50 5.77
CA ILE A 941 -36.21 24.25 6.53
C ILE A 941 -35.71 22.86 6.13
N VAL A 942 -34.49 22.77 5.59
CA VAL A 942 -33.90 21.50 5.16
C VAL A 942 -32.90 21.01 6.19
N VAL A 943 -32.97 19.73 6.56
CA VAL A 943 -32.02 19.08 7.46
C VAL A 943 -31.46 17.86 6.75
N LEU A 944 -30.13 17.80 6.61
CA LEU A 944 -29.44 16.69 5.95
C LEU A 944 -28.50 15.99 6.94
N HIS A 945 -28.69 14.69 7.15
CA HIS A 945 -27.72 13.86 7.88
C HIS A 945 -26.63 13.36 6.92
N ASN A 946 -25.38 13.76 7.13
CA ASN A 946 -24.36 13.66 6.10
C ASN A 946 -23.17 12.82 6.56
N ALA A 947 -22.92 11.68 5.91
CA ALA A 947 -21.67 10.95 6.05
C ALA A 947 -20.53 11.53 5.18
N GLY A 948 -20.77 12.61 4.45
CA GLY A 948 -19.74 13.31 3.68
C GLY A 948 -20.28 14.58 3.04
N PRO A 949 -19.50 15.24 2.17
CA PRO A 949 -19.97 16.40 1.44
C PRO A 949 -21.25 16.09 0.64
N ARG A 950 -22.24 16.99 0.73
CA ARG A 950 -23.50 16.95 -0.01
C ARG A 950 -23.68 18.28 -0.71
N LEU A 951 -23.71 18.27 -2.05
CA LEU A 951 -23.96 19.46 -2.84
C LEU A 951 -25.39 19.94 -2.64
N VAL A 952 -25.64 21.24 -2.78
CA VAL A 952 -26.97 21.82 -2.51
C VAL A 952 -27.39 22.86 -3.55
N ASP A 953 -26.53 23.18 -4.52
CA ASP A 953 -26.77 24.26 -5.50
C ASP A 953 -28.05 24.10 -6.32
N GLN A 954 -28.61 22.89 -6.37
CA GLN A 954 -29.80 22.53 -7.13
C GLN A 954 -31.07 23.16 -6.56
N TRP A 955 -31.06 23.54 -5.29
CA TRP A 955 -32.23 24.06 -4.59
C TRP A 955 -31.90 25.14 -3.55
N ILE A 956 -30.67 25.24 -3.06
CA ILE A 956 -30.30 26.14 -1.95
C ILE A 956 -30.67 27.61 -2.18
N ASP A 957 -30.72 28.10 -3.42
CA ASP A 957 -31.07 29.48 -3.74
C ASP A 957 -32.58 29.70 -3.93
N HIS A 958 -33.40 28.66 -3.85
CA HIS A 958 -34.86 28.79 -3.88
C HIS A 958 -35.35 29.69 -2.74
N ALA A 959 -36.17 30.71 -3.05
CA ALA A 959 -36.55 31.77 -2.13
C ALA A 959 -37.26 31.25 -0.86
N ASN A 960 -38.05 30.18 -1.01
CA ASN A 960 -38.79 29.57 0.10
C ASN A 960 -37.94 28.62 0.96
N ILE A 961 -36.69 28.32 0.58
CA ILE A 961 -35.79 27.54 1.44
C ILE A 961 -35.10 28.53 2.36
N THR A 962 -35.60 28.64 3.59
CA THR A 962 -35.26 29.71 4.51
C THR A 962 -34.18 29.31 5.51
N ALA A 963 -34.01 28.02 5.80
CA ALA A 963 -32.88 27.53 6.58
C ALA A 963 -32.39 26.15 6.13
N VAL A 964 -31.10 25.88 6.31
CA VAL A 964 -30.47 24.60 5.98
C VAL A 964 -29.45 24.22 7.04
N LEU A 965 -29.58 23.00 7.55
CA LEU A 965 -28.72 22.43 8.60
C LEU A 965 -28.09 21.12 8.11
N PHE A 966 -26.77 21.04 8.19
CA PHE A 966 -26.04 19.78 8.01
C PHE A 966 -25.89 19.13 9.38
N ALA A 967 -26.67 18.09 9.62
CA ALA A 967 -26.73 17.35 10.88
C ALA A 967 -25.60 16.33 11.06
N HIS A 968 -24.82 16.05 10.01
CA HIS A 968 -23.74 15.06 10.00
C HIS A 968 -24.21 13.72 10.58
N LEU A 969 -23.44 13.12 11.49
CA LEU A 969 -23.67 11.81 12.11
C LEU A 969 -23.75 11.97 13.64
N PRO A 970 -24.92 12.33 14.18
CA PRO A 970 -25.07 12.76 15.57
C PRO A 970 -25.22 11.62 16.59
N GLY A 971 -25.10 10.37 16.17
CA GLY A 971 -25.32 9.21 17.03
C GLY A 971 -26.74 9.17 17.62
N GLN A 972 -26.88 8.52 18.78
CA GLN A 972 -28.16 8.26 19.44
C GLN A 972 -28.99 9.50 19.80
N ALA A 973 -28.36 10.68 19.92
CA ALA A 973 -29.00 11.92 20.36
C ALA A 973 -29.54 12.78 19.19
N SER A 974 -29.61 12.24 17.97
CA SER A 974 -29.99 12.94 16.73
C SER A 974 -31.15 13.92 16.89
N GLY A 975 -32.34 13.45 17.26
CA GLY A 975 -33.53 14.30 17.39
C GLY A 975 -33.47 15.29 18.56
N THR A 976 -32.88 14.89 19.69
CA THR A 976 -32.72 15.78 20.85
C THR A 976 -31.80 16.96 20.54
N ALA A 977 -30.66 16.70 19.90
CA ALA A 977 -29.72 17.74 19.49
C ALA A 977 -30.34 18.67 18.45
N LEU A 978 -31.02 18.09 17.44
CA LEU A 978 -31.68 18.87 16.40
C LEU A 978 -32.74 19.80 16.97
N THR A 979 -33.65 19.31 17.82
CA THR A 979 -34.71 20.15 18.39
C THR A 979 -34.16 21.23 19.32
N ALA A 980 -33.06 20.97 20.03
CA ALA A 980 -32.39 22.00 20.82
C ALA A 980 -31.91 23.17 19.95
N LEU A 981 -31.39 22.89 18.75
CA LEU A 981 -30.97 23.91 17.79
C LEU A 981 -32.16 24.57 17.10
N LEU A 982 -33.11 23.80 16.58
CA LEU A 982 -34.28 24.33 15.88
C LEU A 982 -35.06 25.32 16.74
N TYR A 983 -35.18 25.08 18.05
CA TYR A 983 -35.92 25.93 18.99
C TYR A 983 -35.05 26.90 19.80
N GLY A 984 -33.76 27.05 19.44
CA GLY A 984 -32.89 28.05 20.05
C GLY A 984 -32.52 27.80 21.52
N ARG A 985 -32.72 26.58 22.02
CA ARG A 985 -32.21 26.16 23.35
C ARG A 985 -30.68 25.99 23.34
N ALA A 986 -30.13 25.71 22.16
CA ALA A 986 -28.71 25.76 21.88
C ALA A 986 -28.46 26.65 20.66
N ASN A 987 -27.30 27.31 20.65
CA ASN A 987 -26.85 28.10 19.51
C ASN A 987 -26.01 27.22 18.57
N PRO A 988 -26.30 27.17 17.25
CA PRO A 988 -25.43 26.53 16.28
C PRO A 988 -24.00 27.09 16.37
N SER A 989 -23.04 26.21 16.60
CA SER A 989 -21.62 26.56 16.72
C SER A 989 -20.70 25.62 15.95
N GLY A 990 -21.27 24.64 15.23
CA GLY A 990 -20.50 23.75 14.39
C GLY A 990 -20.00 24.46 13.14
N LYS A 991 -18.86 24.00 12.62
CA LYS A 991 -18.25 24.46 11.38
C LYS A 991 -17.89 23.26 10.49
N LEU A 992 -18.00 23.42 9.18
CA LEU A 992 -17.71 22.34 8.22
C LEU A 992 -16.23 21.91 8.31
N PRO A 993 -15.93 20.61 8.49
CA PRO A 993 -14.57 20.07 8.48
C PRO A 993 -14.09 19.70 7.07
N TYR A 994 -14.81 20.17 6.03
CA TYR A 994 -14.57 19.98 4.60
C TYR A 994 -15.20 21.14 3.81
N THR A 995 -14.84 21.28 2.54
CA THR A 995 -15.44 22.25 1.61
C THR A 995 -16.70 21.66 0.97
N VAL A 996 -17.70 22.52 0.70
CA VAL A 996 -18.88 22.16 -0.12
C VAL A 996 -18.81 22.97 -1.41
N ALA A 997 -18.56 22.28 -2.51
CA ALA A 997 -18.51 22.86 -3.85
C ALA A 997 -19.88 23.34 -4.35
N ARG A 998 -19.86 24.08 -5.47
CA ARG A 998 -21.09 24.39 -6.22
C ARG A 998 -21.43 23.24 -7.18
N ASN A 999 -20.43 22.71 -7.85
CA ASN A 999 -20.54 21.56 -8.74
C ASN A 999 -19.53 20.48 -8.37
N GLU A 1000 -19.82 19.21 -8.72
CA GLU A 1000 -18.89 18.11 -8.46
C GLU A 1000 -17.55 18.30 -9.19
N SER A 1001 -17.59 18.87 -10.40
CA SER A 1001 -16.39 19.15 -11.19
C SER A 1001 -15.45 20.18 -10.56
N ASP A 1002 -15.90 20.97 -9.58
CA ASP A 1002 -15.04 21.92 -8.87
C ASP A 1002 -14.02 21.23 -7.95
N TYR A 1003 -14.22 19.96 -7.61
CA TYR A 1003 -13.20 19.15 -6.91
C TYR A 1003 -12.15 18.56 -7.87
N GLY A 1004 -12.33 18.72 -9.19
CA GLY A 1004 -11.42 18.15 -10.19
C GLY A 1004 -11.38 16.62 -10.15
N ALA A 1005 -10.21 16.06 -10.42
CA ALA A 1005 -10.01 14.60 -10.50
C ALA A 1005 -10.31 13.87 -9.18
N VAL A 1006 -10.13 14.53 -8.03
CA VAL A 1006 -10.31 13.92 -6.72
C VAL A 1006 -11.79 13.82 -6.28
N ALA A 1007 -12.73 14.26 -7.13
CA ALA A 1007 -14.16 14.07 -6.87
C ALA A 1007 -14.52 12.57 -6.72
N SER A 1008 -13.89 11.71 -7.51
CA SER A 1008 -14.20 10.28 -7.67
C SER A 1008 -12.98 9.40 -7.41
N PRO A 1009 -13.18 8.10 -7.07
CA PRO A 1009 -12.06 7.17 -6.93
C PRO A 1009 -11.37 6.92 -8.28
N ASP A 1010 -10.07 6.60 -8.21
CA ASP A 1010 -9.32 6.21 -9.40
C ASP A 1010 -9.69 4.79 -9.81
N LEU A 1011 -9.93 4.61 -11.11
CA LEU A 1011 -10.25 3.32 -11.74
C LEU A 1011 -9.06 2.86 -12.59
N PRO A 1012 -8.85 1.54 -12.73
CA PRO A 1012 -7.73 1.02 -13.51
C PRO A 1012 -7.86 1.39 -14.98
N ASP A 1013 -6.76 1.82 -15.57
CA ASP A 1013 -6.62 1.96 -17.01
C ASP A 1013 -6.46 0.58 -17.71
N THR A 1014 -6.39 0.58 -19.03
CA THR A 1014 -6.23 -0.63 -19.83
C THR A 1014 -4.89 -1.35 -19.62
N ARG A 1015 -3.80 -0.61 -19.39
CA ARG A 1015 -2.45 -1.14 -19.17
C ARG A 1015 -2.30 -1.78 -17.79
N HIS A 1016 -2.90 -1.16 -16.78
CA HIS A 1016 -2.80 -1.51 -15.36
C HIS A 1016 -4.07 -2.18 -14.83
N LYS A 1017 -4.84 -2.84 -15.70
CA LYS A 1017 -6.11 -3.50 -15.33
C LYS A 1017 -6.01 -4.39 -14.10
N ASN A 1018 -4.92 -5.16 -13.98
CA ASN A 1018 -4.67 -6.06 -12.86
C ASN A 1018 -3.83 -5.44 -11.74
N PHE A 1019 -3.32 -4.21 -11.91
CA PHE A 1019 -2.52 -3.50 -10.93
C PHE A 1019 -2.96 -2.04 -10.86
N PRO A 1020 -4.19 -1.74 -10.40
CA PRO A 1020 -4.74 -0.39 -10.46
C PRO A 1020 -3.81 0.63 -9.78
N GLN A 1021 -3.68 1.81 -10.37
CA GLN A 1021 -2.83 2.90 -9.88
C GLN A 1021 -3.69 4.11 -9.52
N SER A 1022 -3.36 4.77 -8.41
CA SER A 1022 -3.95 6.03 -7.97
C SER A 1022 -2.81 7.00 -7.71
N ASN A 1023 -2.52 7.87 -8.69
CA ASN A 1023 -1.40 8.81 -8.63
C ASN A 1023 -1.85 10.12 -7.97
N PHE A 1024 -1.27 10.45 -6.82
CA PHE A 1024 -1.62 11.64 -6.05
C PHE A 1024 -0.93 12.89 -6.60
N THR A 1025 -1.14 13.15 -7.90
CA THR A 1025 -0.52 14.24 -8.66
C THR A 1025 -0.96 15.62 -8.18
N GLU A 1026 -2.08 15.72 -7.47
CA GLU A 1026 -2.53 16.95 -6.83
C GLU A 1026 -1.65 17.39 -5.65
N GLY A 1027 -0.82 16.47 -5.12
CA GLY A 1027 0.05 16.71 -3.99
C GLY A 1027 -0.73 17.16 -2.74
N VAL A 1028 -0.25 18.22 -2.08
CA VAL A 1028 -0.90 18.80 -0.89
C VAL A 1028 -2.21 19.56 -1.19
N TYR A 1029 -2.60 19.72 -2.45
CA TYR A 1029 -3.71 20.58 -2.88
C TYR A 1029 -5.02 19.80 -3.02
N ILE A 1030 -5.54 19.32 -1.89
CA ILE A 1030 -6.91 18.78 -1.77
C ILE A 1030 -7.83 19.77 -1.02
N ASP A 1031 -9.15 19.57 -1.15
CA ASP A 1031 -10.19 20.38 -0.48
C ASP A 1031 -9.93 21.89 -0.57
N TYR A 1032 -9.99 22.67 0.51
CA TYR A 1032 -9.87 24.12 0.46
C TYR A 1032 -8.52 24.61 -0.11
N ARG A 1033 -7.44 23.82 -0.01
CA ARG A 1033 -6.16 24.14 -0.64
C ARG A 1033 -6.26 24.05 -2.17
N HIS A 1034 -7.01 23.08 -2.68
CA HIS A 1034 -7.36 22.99 -4.11
C HIS A 1034 -8.16 24.22 -4.54
N PHE A 1035 -9.23 24.55 -3.82
CA PHE A 1035 -10.08 25.71 -4.16
C PHE A 1035 -9.33 27.04 -4.08
N ASP A 1036 -8.36 27.18 -3.16
CA ASP A 1036 -7.48 28.35 -3.09
C ASP A 1036 -6.53 28.39 -4.29
N ARG A 1037 -5.93 27.27 -4.70
CA ARG A 1037 -5.02 27.17 -5.85
C ARG A 1037 -5.72 27.47 -7.18
N GLU A 1038 -6.91 26.90 -7.38
CA GLU A 1038 -7.70 27.08 -8.60
C GLU A 1038 -8.51 28.39 -8.62
N GLU A 1039 -8.36 29.23 -7.58
CA GLU A 1039 -9.13 30.46 -7.39
C GLU A 1039 -10.66 30.28 -7.49
N ARG A 1040 -11.14 29.08 -7.13
CA ARG A 1040 -12.57 28.73 -7.19
C ARG A 1040 -13.30 29.14 -5.92
N ALA A 1041 -14.53 29.62 -6.09
CA ALA A 1041 -15.42 29.97 -4.98
C ALA A 1041 -16.29 28.75 -4.60
N PRO A 1042 -16.13 28.17 -3.40
CA PRO A 1042 -17.01 27.11 -2.94
C PRO A 1042 -18.41 27.67 -2.62
N ARG A 1043 -19.42 26.78 -2.53
CA ARG A 1043 -20.73 27.14 -1.97
C ARG A 1043 -20.61 27.45 -0.49
N PHE A 1044 -19.97 26.55 0.25
CA PHE A 1044 -19.60 26.76 1.65
C PHE A 1044 -18.12 26.40 1.84
N PRO A 1045 -17.27 27.35 2.25
CA PRO A 1045 -15.84 27.10 2.42
C PRO A 1045 -15.56 26.21 3.63
N PHE A 1046 -14.39 25.57 3.66
CA PHE A 1046 -13.88 24.88 4.84
C PHE A 1046 -13.91 25.79 6.08
N GLY A 1047 -14.36 25.24 7.21
CA GLY A 1047 -14.53 25.98 8.45
C GLY A 1047 -15.77 26.88 8.50
N PHE A 1048 -16.68 26.81 7.53
CA PHE A 1048 -17.91 27.62 7.51
C PHE A 1048 -19.01 27.07 8.41
N GLY A 1049 -19.78 27.97 9.04
CA GLY A 1049 -20.99 27.64 9.79
C GLY A 1049 -21.55 28.90 10.46
N LEU A 1050 -22.85 29.09 10.33
CA LEU A 1050 -23.59 30.20 10.90
C LEU A 1050 -23.90 29.95 12.39
N SER A 1051 -24.19 31.04 13.08
CA SER A 1051 -24.67 31.08 14.46
C SER A 1051 -25.98 31.89 14.52
N TYR A 1052 -26.73 31.79 15.62
CA TYR A 1052 -27.82 32.74 15.90
C TYR A 1052 -27.31 34.11 16.35
N THR A 1053 -26.00 34.25 16.57
CA THR A 1053 -25.35 35.53 16.83
C THR A 1053 -24.29 35.83 15.76
N THR A 1054 -23.63 36.98 15.88
CA THR A 1054 -22.53 37.39 15.00
C THR A 1054 -21.28 37.67 15.82
N PHE A 1055 -20.12 37.50 15.21
CA PHE A 1055 -18.84 37.70 15.86
C PHE A 1055 -17.98 38.68 15.06
N ALA A 1056 -17.31 39.58 15.77
CA ALA A 1056 -16.31 40.48 15.22
C ALA A 1056 -14.92 40.11 15.71
N TYR A 1057 -13.92 40.28 14.85
CA TYR A 1057 -12.53 39.96 15.12
C TYR A 1057 -11.70 41.25 15.16
N GLY A 1058 -10.81 41.37 16.14
CA GLY A 1058 -9.97 42.56 16.33
C GLY A 1058 -8.60 42.28 16.95
N ASN A 1059 -7.77 43.32 17.07
CA ASN A 1059 -6.54 43.33 17.87
C ASN A 1059 -5.55 42.17 17.60
N LEU A 1060 -5.33 41.84 16.32
CA LEU A 1060 -4.35 40.82 15.93
C LEU A 1060 -2.95 41.20 16.43
N THR A 1061 -2.32 40.27 17.15
CA THR A 1061 -0.91 40.37 17.57
C THR A 1061 -0.17 39.11 17.13
N VAL A 1062 0.97 39.27 16.46
CA VAL A 1062 1.85 38.18 16.04
C VAL A 1062 3.20 38.39 16.71
N THR A 1063 3.54 37.55 17.68
CA THR A 1063 4.74 37.71 18.52
C THR A 1063 5.67 36.51 18.38
N PRO A 1064 6.88 36.68 17.83
CA PRO A 1064 7.92 35.67 17.90
C PRO A 1064 8.29 35.35 19.36
N VAL A 1065 8.53 34.07 19.67
CA VAL A 1065 8.99 33.66 20.99
C VAL A 1065 10.46 34.04 21.16
N ARG A 1066 10.80 34.75 22.25
CA ARG A 1066 12.17 35.16 22.55
C ARG A 1066 13.07 33.93 22.69
N ASN A 1067 14.23 33.96 22.03
CA ASN A 1067 15.23 32.88 22.03
C ASN A 1067 14.75 31.54 21.45
N ALA A 1068 13.62 31.49 20.74
CA ALA A 1068 13.29 30.32 19.95
C ALA A 1068 14.39 30.10 18.91
N SER A 1069 14.91 28.87 18.81
CA SER A 1069 15.83 28.52 17.73
C SER A 1069 15.09 28.71 16.41
N THR A 1070 15.67 29.42 15.46
CA THR A 1070 15.13 29.56 14.09
C THR A 1070 15.80 28.63 13.11
N ARG A 1071 17.08 28.23 13.29
CA ARG A 1071 17.84 27.25 12.47
C ARG A 1071 17.00 26.42 11.49
N ALA A 1072 17.38 26.42 10.21
CA ALA A 1072 16.65 25.77 9.13
C ALA A 1072 16.10 24.37 9.47
N PHE A 1073 16.92 23.46 10.00
CA PHE A 1073 16.49 22.09 10.30
C PHE A 1073 16.29 21.84 11.80
N ALA A 1074 15.27 21.04 12.13
CA ALA A 1074 14.98 20.61 13.49
C ALA A 1074 16.13 19.76 14.05
N ALA A 1075 16.53 20.03 15.31
CA ALA A 1075 17.60 19.30 15.99
C ALA A 1075 17.05 18.31 17.03
N GLY A 1076 17.89 17.35 17.41
CA GLY A 1076 17.61 16.38 18.48
C GLY A 1076 17.37 14.96 17.95
N GLN A 1077 17.70 13.97 18.76
CA GLN A 1077 17.42 12.56 18.45
C GLN A 1077 15.90 12.36 18.39
N THR A 1078 15.45 11.65 17.35
CA THR A 1078 14.05 11.30 17.16
C THR A 1078 13.45 10.61 18.39
N ARG A 1079 12.23 11.01 18.75
CA ARG A 1079 11.40 10.40 19.78
C ARG A 1079 9.98 10.21 19.23
N GLU A 1080 9.05 9.70 20.03
CA GLU A 1080 7.63 9.62 19.65
C GLU A 1080 7.11 10.99 19.15
N GLY A 1081 6.77 11.06 17.87
CA GLY A 1081 6.35 12.28 17.18
C GLY A 1081 7.49 13.03 16.46
N GLY A 1082 8.63 12.38 16.19
CA GLY A 1082 9.75 12.97 15.46
C GLY A 1082 10.77 13.73 16.33
N PRO A 1083 11.70 14.48 15.71
CA PRO A 1083 12.65 15.31 16.41
C PRO A 1083 11.96 16.28 17.40
N PRO A 1084 12.37 16.33 18.68
CA PRO A 1084 11.69 17.14 19.69
C PRO A 1084 11.53 18.62 19.32
N ALA A 1085 12.53 19.20 18.64
CA ALA A 1085 12.52 20.60 18.23
C ALA A 1085 11.39 20.96 17.23
N LEU A 1086 10.76 19.99 16.56
CA LEU A 1086 9.58 20.22 15.72
C LEU A 1086 8.42 20.84 16.50
N TRP A 1087 8.35 20.55 17.80
CA TRP A 1087 7.24 20.92 18.67
C TRP A 1087 7.51 22.17 19.50
N ASP A 1088 8.70 22.76 19.36
CA ASP A 1088 9.04 24.02 20.00
C ASP A 1088 8.16 25.14 19.44
N VAL A 1089 7.60 25.96 20.33
CA VAL A 1089 6.80 27.13 19.93
C VAL A 1089 7.73 28.24 19.47
N VAL A 1090 7.59 28.63 18.20
CA VAL A 1090 8.42 29.67 17.55
C VAL A 1090 7.71 31.02 17.56
N ALA A 1091 6.38 31.03 17.48
CA ALA A 1091 5.58 32.26 17.53
C ALA A 1091 4.25 32.03 18.25
N ARG A 1092 3.65 33.11 18.76
CA ARG A 1092 2.30 33.15 19.31
C ARG A 1092 1.48 34.17 18.55
N VAL A 1093 0.31 33.77 18.09
CA VAL A 1093 -0.67 34.66 17.48
C VAL A 1093 -1.84 34.81 18.43
N SER A 1094 -2.31 36.03 18.65
CA SER A 1094 -3.51 36.27 19.46
C SER A 1094 -4.44 37.26 18.78
N ALA A 1095 -5.73 37.09 18.96
CA ALA A 1095 -6.76 37.98 18.44
C ALA A 1095 -7.92 38.08 19.43
N ASP A 1096 -8.65 39.19 19.40
CA ASP A 1096 -9.87 39.35 20.17
C ASP A 1096 -11.07 38.92 19.32
N VAL A 1097 -11.98 38.16 19.94
CA VAL A 1097 -13.25 37.70 19.36
C VAL A 1097 -14.37 38.25 20.23
N ALA A 1098 -15.25 39.06 19.64
CA ALA A 1098 -16.37 39.70 20.33
C ALA A 1098 -17.69 39.18 19.79
N ASN A 1099 -18.62 38.79 20.66
CA ASN A 1099 -19.99 38.49 20.30
C ASN A 1099 -20.76 39.82 20.12
N THR A 1100 -21.05 40.17 18.87
CA THR A 1100 -21.69 41.44 18.49
C THR A 1100 -23.21 41.34 18.31
N GLY A 1101 -23.78 40.13 18.44
CA GLY A 1101 -25.23 39.96 18.38
C GLY A 1101 -25.91 40.00 19.74
N SER A 1102 -27.17 39.56 19.78
CA SER A 1102 -28.07 39.71 20.92
C SER A 1102 -28.28 38.44 21.74
N VAL A 1103 -27.61 37.34 21.39
CA VAL A 1103 -27.72 36.05 22.10
C VAL A 1103 -26.35 35.47 22.34
N ASP A 1104 -26.23 34.66 23.38
CA ASP A 1104 -25.00 33.93 23.71
C ASP A 1104 -24.68 32.93 22.59
N GLY A 1105 -23.39 32.70 22.34
CA GLY A 1105 -22.94 31.79 21.31
C GLY A 1105 -21.48 31.40 21.47
N ALA A 1106 -21.09 30.32 20.82
CA ALA A 1106 -19.70 29.88 20.72
C ALA A 1106 -19.21 30.06 19.29
N GLU A 1107 -17.98 30.57 19.14
CA GLU A 1107 -17.37 30.82 17.82
C GLU A 1107 -16.08 30.02 17.69
N VAL A 1108 -15.87 29.40 16.53
CA VAL A 1108 -14.61 28.74 16.21
C VAL A 1108 -13.71 29.75 15.49
N ALA A 1109 -12.83 30.40 16.24
CA ALA A 1109 -11.81 31.28 15.71
C ALA A 1109 -10.69 30.45 15.07
N GLN A 1110 -10.40 30.68 13.80
CA GLN A 1110 -9.46 29.88 13.01
C GLN A 1110 -8.24 30.71 12.60
N LEU A 1111 -7.05 30.13 12.74
CA LEU A 1111 -5.78 30.69 12.33
C LEU A 1111 -5.26 29.97 11.08
N TYR A 1112 -4.98 30.74 10.03
CA TYR A 1112 -4.33 30.26 8.82
C TYR A 1112 -2.97 30.91 8.63
N VAL A 1113 -2.01 30.12 8.17
CA VAL A 1113 -0.64 30.56 7.86
C VAL A 1113 -0.31 30.25 6.41
N GLY A 1114 0.31 31.22 5.73
CA GLY A 1114 0.85 31.11 4.38
C GLY A 1114 2.34 30.91 4.49
N ILE A 1115 2.80 29.73 4.08
CA ILE A 1115 4.20 29.35 4.15
C ILE A 1115 4.84 29.67 2.79
N PRO A 1116 6.02 30.33 2.73
CA PRO A 1116 6.71 30.56 1.48
C PRO A 1116 6.81 29.27 0.65
N SER A 1117 6.59 29.33 -0.66
CA SER A 1117 6.62 28.13 -1.55
C SER A 1117 5.67 26.98 -1.19
N GLY A 1118 4.63 27.23 -0.39
CA GLY A 1118 3.57 26.28 -0.05
C GLY A 1118 2.17 26.77 -0.43
N PRO A 1119 1.10 26.08 0.01
CA PRO A 1119 -0.27 26.55 -0.17
C PRO A 1119 -0.47 27.96 0.40
N VAL A 1120 -1.30 28.75 -0.28
CA VAL A 1120 -1.59 30.16 0.03
C VAL A 1120 -1.91 30.34 1.51
N ARG A 1121 -2.74 29.45 2.06
CA ARG A 1121 -3.17 29.42 3.45
C ARG A 1121 -3.34 27.97 3.90
N GLN A 1122 -2.92 27.69 5.13
CA GLN A 1122 -3.11 26.40 5.78
C GLN A 1122 -3.57 26.61 7.22
N LEU A 1123 -4.54 25.83 7.68
CA LEU A 1123 -4.97 25.87 9.07
C LEU A 1123 -3.80 25.49 9.99
N ARG A 1124 -3.54 26.32 11.01
CA ARG A 1124 -2.50 26.11 12.04
C ARG A 1124 -2.96 26.47 13.46
N GLY A 1125 -4.24 26.72 13.64
CA GLY A 1125 -4.82 26.97 14.95
C GLY A 1125 -6.34 27.08 14.90
N PHE A 1126 -6.99 26.66 15.97
CA PHE A 1126 -8.40 26.94 16.21
C PHE A 1126 -8.65 27.01 17.71
N GLU A 1127 -9.54 27.91 18.12
CA GLU A 1127 -10.00 28.07 19.51
C GLU A 1127 -11.50 28.34 19.51
N LYS A 1128 -12.21 27.85 20.54
CA LYS A 1128 -13.68 27.92 20.60
C LYS A 1128 -14.18 28.60 21.88
N PRO A 1129 -14.04 29.93 22.02
CA PRO A 1129 -14.60 30.64 23.16
C PRO A 1129 -16.14 30.61 23.14
N VAL A 1130 -16.73 30.41 24.31
CA VAL A 1130 -18.17 30.64 24.56
C VAL A 1130 -18.33 32.07 25.06
N LEU A 1131 -19.15 32.86 24.38
CA LEU A 1131 -19.26 34.30 24.61
C LEU A 1131 -20.71 34.69 24.86
N ALA A 1132 -20.95 35.35 25.99
CA ALA A 1132 -22.21 36.03 26.24
C ALA A 1132 -22.42 37.18 25.25
N ALA A 1133 -23.67 37.54 24.97
CA ALA A 1133 -23.99 38.69 24.10
C ALA A 1133 -23.25 39.96 24.56
N GLY A 1134 -22.55 40.64 23.64
CA GLY A 1134 -21.76 41.85 23.92
C GLY A 1134 -20.41 41.62 24.62
N SER A 1135 -20.06 40.38 24.98
CA SER A 1135 -18.76 40.05 25.59
C SER A 1135 -17.68 39.77 24.54
N ALA A 1136 -16.42 39.89 24.94
CA ALA A 1136 -15.28 39.54 24.11
C ALA A 1136 -14.26 38.69 24.89
N ALA A 1137 -13.53 37.84 24.18
CA ALA A 1137 -12.41 37.08 24.70
C ALA A 1137 -11.21 37.18 23.77
N ARG A 1138 -10.01 37.14 24.36
CA ARG A 1138 -8.76 37.02 23.63
C ARG A 1138 -8.43 35.54 23.44
N VAL A 1139 -8.29 35.10 22.20
CA VAL A 1139 -7.81 33.75 21.85
C VAL A 1139 -6.33 33.79 21.52
N GLU A 1140 -5.61 32.72 21.82
CA GLU A 1140 -4.18 32.57 21.55
C GLU A 1140 -3.91 31.25 20.83
N PHE A 1141 -3.04 31.31 19.83
CA PHE A 1141 -2.59 30.18 19.03
C PHE A 1141 -1.06 30.09 19.12
N ALA A 1142 -0.56 28.95 19.58
CA ALA A 1142 0.87 28.65 19.57
C ALA A 1142 1.25 28.04 18.22
N LEU A 1143 2.20 28.65 17.51
CA LEU A 1143 2.77 28.13 16.26
C LEU A 1143 4.08 27.41 16.58
N THR A 1144 4.08 26.10 16.39
CA THR A 1144 5.28 25.27 16.52
C THR A 1144 6.22 25.46 15.33
N ARG A 1145 7.46 24.99 15.46
CA ARG A 1145 8.38 24.91 14.34
C ARG A 1145 7.78 24.14 13.16
N ARG A 1146 7.15 22.99 13.41
CA ARG A 1146 6.52 22.16 12.38
C ARG A 1146 5.39 22.91 11.68
N ASP A 1147 4.59 23.67 12.41
CA ASP A 1147 3.50 24.48 11.85
C ASP A 1147 3.97 25.49 10.79
N LEU A 1148 5.24 25.92 10.88
CA LEU A 1148 5.88 26.91 10.01
C LEU A 1148 6.87 26.29 9.00
N SER A 1149 7.06 24.97 9.01
CA SER A 1149 8.04 24.29 8.17
C SER A 1149 7.41 23.66 6.93
N ILE A 1150 8.24 23.43 5.91
CA ILE A 1150 7.95 22.53 4.78
C ILE A 1150 8.83 21.30 4.88
N TRP A 1151 8.47 20.22 4.18
CA TRP A 1151 9.35 19.07 4.02
C TRP A 1151 10.35 19.30 2.88
N ASP A 1152 11.65 19.26 3.20
CA ASP A 1152 12.73 19.34 2.21
C ASP A 1152 13.12 17.92 1.79
N VAL A 1153 12.74 17.53 0.56
CA VAL A 1153 12.91 16.17 0.03
C VAL A 1153 14.39 15.80 -0.12
N GLU A 1154 15.25 16.74 -0.52
CA GLU A 1154 16.69 16.45 -0.69
C GLU A 1154 17.38 16.27 0.66
N ALA A 1155 17.07 17.13 1.63
CA ALA A 1155 17.63 17.04 2.97
C ALA A 1155 16.98 15.94 3.83
N GLN A 1156 15.84 15.37 3.40
CA GLN A 1156 15.01 14.45 4.17
C GLN A 1156 14.71 14.99 5.58
N GLY A 1157 14.21 16.24 5.64
CA GLY A 1157 13.94 16.89 6.92
C GLY A 1157 13.00 18.09 6.84
N TRP A 1158 12.33 18.38 7.94
CA TRP A 1158 11.50 19.58 8.09
C TRP A 1158 12.37 20.83 8.14
N ARG A 1159 12.13 21.73 7.19
CA ARG A 1159 12.86 22.98 7.01
C ARG A 1159 11.98 24.18 7.37
N LEU A 1160 12.43 24.94 8.37
CA LEU A 1160 11.93 26.28 8.64
C LEU A 1160 12.63 27.26 7.68
N GLN A 1161 11.85 27.89 6.81
CA GLN A 1161 12.37 28.76 5.77
C GLN A 1161 12.53 30.20 6.27
N ASP A 1162 13.56 30.87 5.76
CA ASP A 1162 13.66 32.32 5.89
C ASP A 1162 12.60 32.97 5.02
N GLY A 1163 11.96 34.01 5.55
CA GLY A 1163 10.98 34.78 4.78
C GLY A 1163 9.83 35.32 5.61
N THR A 1164 8.86 35.86 4.88
CA THR A 1164 7.64 36.41 5.44
C THR A 1164 6.50 35.43 5.26
N TYR A 1165 5.88 35.05 6.37
CA TYR A 1165 4.75 34.17 6.48
C TYR A 1165 3.49 35.01 6.63
N GLY A 1166 2.51 34.81 5.76
CA GLY A 1166 1.20 35.44 5.91
C GLY A 1166 0.44 34.83 7.08
N VAL A 1167 -0.23 35.66 7.87
CA VAL A 1167 -1.01 35.22 9.04
C VAL A 1167 -2.42 35.78 8.92
N TRP A 1168 -3.42 34.91 9.04
CA TRP A 1168 -4.83 35.29 8.93
C TRP A 1168 -5.65 34.70 10.07
N VAL A 1169 -6.56 35.49 10.64
CA VAL A 1169 -7.52 35.02 11.66
C VAL A 1169 -8.93 35.41 11.27
N GLY A 1170 -9.87 34.48 11.42
CA GLY A 1170 -11.28 34.72 11.15
C GLY A 1170 -12.18 33.50 11.43
N GLY A 1171 -13.40 33.56 10.89
CA GLY A 1171 -14.45 32.57 11.18
C GLY A 1171 -14.53 31.40 10.22
N ASN A 1172 -13.82 31.45 9.07
CA ASN A 1172 -13.64 30.33 8.14
C ASN A 1172 -12.48 30.61 7.16
N SER A 1173 -12.13 29.64 6.31
CA SER A 1173 -11.01 29.75 5.35
C SER A 1173 -11.12 30.90 4.34
N ARG A 1174 -12.31 31.48 4.12
CA ARG A 1174 -12.54 32.60 3.18
C ARG A 1174 -12.99 33.90 3.85
N ASP A 1175 -13.42 33.86 5.11
CA ASP A 1175 -13.74 35.03 5.94
C ASP A 1175 -12.66 35.26 7.00
N LEU A 1176 -11.62 35.99 6.58
CA LEU A 1176 -10.39 36.23 7.33
C LEU A 1176 -10.13 37.74 7.45
N PRO A 1177 -10.89 38.46 8.31
CA PRO A 1177 -10.82 39.91 8.44
C PRO A 1177 -9.49 40.40 9.02
N LEU A 1178 -8.82 39.59 9.84
CA LEU A 1178 -7.53 39.94 10.43
C LEU A 1178 -6.39 39.40 9.58
N ARG A 1179 -5.44 40.27 9.25
CA ARG A 1179 -4.25 39.95 8.45
C ARG A 1179 -3.00 40.51 9.13
N GLY A 1180 -1.95 39.71 9.18
CA GLY A 1180 -0.66 40.09 9.72
C GLY A 1180 0.44 39.26 9.05
N ASN A 1181 1.68 39.50 9.45
CA ASN A 1181 2.85 38.80 8.93
C ASN A 1181 3.73 38.33 10.09
N LEU A 1182 4.37 37.18 9.91
CA LEU A 1182 5.46 36.69 10.75
C LEU A 1182 6.72 36.65 9.89
N THR A 1183 7.81 37.28 10.34
CA THR A 1183 9.10 37.18 9.64
C THR A 1183 10.01 36.23 10.41
N VAL A 1184 10.55 35.23 9.71
CA VAL A 1184 11.55 34.30 10.25
C VAL A 1184 12.88 34.60 9.57
N VAL A 1185 13.93 34.73 10.40
CA VAL A 1185 15.32 34.94 9.97
C VAL A 1185 16.21 33.98 10.77
N ASN A 1186 16.97 33.15 10.05
CA ASN A 1186 17.88 32.13 10.55
C ASN A 1186 19.26 32.67 10.95
#